data_AF-A0A8C4PUH6-F1
#
_entry.id   AF-A0A8C4PUH6-F1
#
_cell.length_a   1.000
_cell.length_b   1.000
_cell.length_c   1.000
_cell.angle_alpha   90.00
_cell.angle_beta   90.00
_cell.angle_gamma   90.00
#
_symmetry.space_group_name_H-M   'P 1'
#
loop_
_entity.id
_entity.type
_entity.pdbx_description
1 polymer ?
#
loop_
_entity_poly.entity_id
_entity_poly.type
_entity_poly.pdbx_seq_one_letter_code
_entity_poly.pdbx_strand_id
1 'polypeptide(L)'
;MPRIPVRDGLCRLSAYLEELEAVELKKFKLYLGTATEPGEAKIPRGRMEQAGPLEMAQLLVAHCGMQEAWLLALSIFERINRKDLWERGRREDLVRGKAAMGPARLQPSSLLLLDNHPRESYRNHVRRKFRLMEDRNARLGECVNLSQRYTRLLLVKEHSNPTWAQQKLLDTGRGHARTVGRQASLIQMETLFEPDEERPEPPRTVVLQGAAGMGKSMLAHKVMLDWADGRLFQDRFDYVFYIHCREMNQSASERSAQDLISSCWPEPGAPLQELLRAPERLLFILDGFDELKPSFHDPQGPWCLCWEEKRPTELLLSSLIRKKLLPELSLLITTRPTALEKLQRLLEHPRHVEILGFSEAERKEYFYKYFHNAEQAGRVFHFVRDNEPLFTLCFVPMVCWVICTCLKQQLEGGRLLGQTSRTTTAVYTLYLLSLMQPKPGTPTLRTPPNQRGLCSLAADGLWNQKILFEEQDLRKHGLDGVDVSSFLNMNIFQKDINCERFYSFIHLSFQEFFAAMHYILEDGESRPGPDQNVARLLAECGFSERSFLALTVRFLFGLLNEQTRSYLEKSLCWKVSPRVKAELLEWIESKAQSEGSMLQQGCLELFSCLYEIQEEEFIQQALSHFQVVVVSNIATRMEHMVSCFCVKNCRNVVVLHLCGAAYSADEEDGLRGVQNYTRQEMSYSLPSDL
;
A
#
# COMPACT_ATOMS: atom_id res chain seq x y z
N MET A 1 9.42 3.13 32.65
CA MET A 1 9.48 1.84 31.94
C MET A 1 8.77 2.01 30.61
N PRO A 2 9.34 1.58 29.48
CA PRO A 2 8.62 1.63 28.22
C PRO A 2 7.46 0.63 28.30
N ARG A 3 6.23 1.10 28.08
CA ARG A 3 5.07 0.24 27.89
C ARG A 3 5.35 -0.61 26.64
N ILE A 4 5.24 -1.93 26.75
CA ILE A 4 5.29 -2.80 25.57
C ILE A 4 4.18 -2.32 24.61
N PRO A 5 4.48 -2.05 23.33
CA PRO A 5 3.46 -1.61 22.40
C PRO A 5 2.36 -2.68 22.32
N VAL A 6 1.09 -2.24 22.34
CA VAL A 6 -0.09 -3.14 22.36
C VAL A 6 -0.03 -4.19 21.25
N ARG A 7 0.54 -3.83 20.09
CA ARG A 7 0.78 -4.71 18.94
C ARG A 7 1.67 -5.91 19.28
N ASP A 8 2.79 -5.70 19.98
CA ASP A 8 3.70 -6.77 20.37
C ASP A 8 3.03 -7.74 21.36
N GLY A 9 2.22 -7.21 22.28
CA GLY A 9 1.45 -8.01 23.22
C GLY A 9 0.40 -8.90 22.52
N LEU A 10 -0.34 -8.33 21.58
CA LEU A 10 -1.40 -9.05 20.86
C LEU A 10 -0.82 -10.15 19.95
N CYS A 11 0.26 -9.86 19.21
CA CYS A 11 0.98 -10.86 18.43
C CYS A 11 1.44 -12.03 19.31
N ARG A 12 1.93 -11.71 20.50
CA ARG A 12 2.39 -12.72 21.46
C ARG A 12 1.23 -13.58 21.96
N LEU A 13 0.08 -12.97 22.26
CA LEU A 13 -1.07 -13.71 22.79
C LEU A 13 -1.67 -14.65 21.73
N SER A 14 -1.78 -14.16 20.49
CA SER A 14 -2.21 -14.97 19.35
C SER A 14 -1.29 -16.17 19.15
N ALA A 15 0.03 -16.00 19.23
CA ALA A 15 0.99 -17.10 19.07
C ALA A 15 0.80 -18.20 20.14
N TYR A 16 0.55 -17.83 21.40
CA TYR A 16 0.28 -18.80 22.46
C TYR A 16 -1.05 -19.55 22.25
N LEU A 17 -2.07 -18.87 21.72
CA LEU A 17 -3.36 -19.51 21.40
C LEU A 17 -3.29 -20.42 20.17
N GLU A 18 -2.41 -20.13 19.21
CA GLU A 18 -2.17 -20.98 18.03
C GLU A 18 -1.45 -22.28 18.38
N GLU A 19 -0.70 -22.31 19.49
CA GLU A 19 -0.10 -23.55 20.01
C GLU A 19 -1.13 -24.50 20.65
N LEU A 20 -2.39 -24.08 20.81
CA LEU A 20 -3.46 -24.95 21.30
C LEU A 20 -4.02 -25.82 20.17
N GLU A 21 -4.20 -27.11 20.43
CA GLU A 21 -4.94 -27.97 19.52
C GLU A 21 -6.42 -27.56 19.45
N ALA A 22 -7.15 -27.97 18.40
CA ALA A 22 -8.56 -27.60 18.22
C ALA A 22 -9.45 -27.96 19.42
N VAL A 23 -9.15 -29.06 20.12
CA VAL A 23 -9.85 -29.48 21.34
C VAL A 23 -9.48 -28.59 22.53
N GLU A 24 -8.21 -28.21 22.65
CA GLU A 24 -7.71 -27.33 23.70
C GLU A 24 -8.21 -25.90 23.54
N LEU A 25 -8.30 -25.39 22.31
CA LEU A 25 -8.89 -24.09 22.01
C LEU A 25 -10.40 -24.08 22.33
N LYS A 26 -11.11 -25.17 22.09
CA LYS A 26 -12.52 -25.33 22.53
C LYS A 26 -12.63 -25.29 24.06
N LYS A 27 -11.73 -25.98 24.78
CA LYS A 27 -11.67 -25.92 26.25
C LYS A 27 -11.35 -24.50 26.73
N PHE A 28 -10.40 -23.82 26.09
CA PHE A 28 -10.02 -22.45 26.40
C PHE A 28 -11.23 -21.50 26.31
N LYS A 29 -11.98 -21.56 25.20
CA LYS A 29 -13.23 -20.80 25.00
C LYS A 29 -14.30 -21.11 26.05
N LEU A 30 -14.45 -22.39 26.42
CA LEU A 30 -15.40 -22.83 27.43
C LEU A 30 -15.06 -22.22 28.80
N TYR A 31 -13.80 -22.31 29.22
CA TYR A 31 -13.35 -21.75 30.50
C TYR A 31 -13.49 -20.23 30.54
N LEU A 32 -13.22 -19.55 29.42
CA LEU A 32 -13.42 -18.11 29.31
C LEU A 32 -14.89 -17.71 29.54
N GLY A 33 -15.83 -18.49 29.01
CA GLY A 33 -17.27 -18.28 29.24
C GLY A 33 -17.70 -18.49 30.70
N THR A 34 -16.93 -19.25 31.49
CA THR A 34 -17.19 -19.51 32.92
C THR A 34 -16.42 -18.61 33.89
N ALA A 35 -15.39 -17.90 33.41
CA ALA A 35 -14.46 -17.14 34.25
C ALA A 35 -14.89 -15.69 34.52
N THR A 36 -15.98 -15.21 33.92
CA THR A 36 -16.51 -13.85 34.14
C THR A 36 -17.50 -13.84 35.30
N GLU A 37 -17.12 -13.18 36.40
CA GLU A 37 -17.97 -12.87 37.56
C GLU A 37 -19.27 -12.18 37.12
N PRO A 38 -20.39 -12.35 37.85
CA PRO A 38 -21.66 -11.72 37.52
C PRO A 38 -21.59 -10.20 37.76
N GLY A 39 -21.25 -9.43 36.72
CA GLY A 39 -21.23 -7.96 36.77
C GLY A 39 -20.36 -7.29 35.70
N GLU A 40 -19.37 -7.99 35.15
CA GLU A 40 -18.58 -7.50 34.02
C GLU A 40 -19.29 -7.81 32.70
N ALA A 41 -19.21 -6.90 31.73
CA ALA A 41 -19.68 -7.15 30.37
C ALA A 41 -19.10 -8.50 29.92
N LYS A 42 -19.90 -9.40 29.34
CA LYS A 42 -19.40 -10.70 28.85
C LYS A 42 -19.09 -10.60 27.38
N ILE A 43 -17.96 -11.15 26.94
CA ILE A 43 -17.72 -11.35 25.50
C ILE A 43 -18.87 -12.20 24.95
N PRO A 44 -19.61 -11.78 23.91
CA PRO A 44 -20.76 -12.52 23.42
C PRO A 44 -20.38 -13.93 22.97
N ARG A 45 -21.03 -14.95 23.55
CA ARG A 45 -20.73 -16.38 23.31
C ARG A 45 -20.73 -16.76 21.83
N GLY A 46 -21.66 -16.20 21.05
CA GLY A 46 -21.74 -16.43 19.59
C GLY A 46 -20.51 -15.96 18.82
N ARG A 47 -19.81 -14.91 19.28
CA ARG A 47 -18.56 -14.44 18.67
C ARG A 47 -17.35 -15.29 19.08
N MET A 48 -17.34 -15.83 20.29
CA MET A 48 -16.25 -16.68 20.79
C MET A 48 -16.26 -18.09 20.20
N GLU A 49 -17.43 -18.69 19.99
CA GLU A 49 -17.52 -20.08 19.53
C GLU A 49 -16.91 -20.25 18.13
N GLN A 50 -17.12 -19.28 17.23
CA GLN A 50 -16.61 -19.31 15.86
C GLN A 50 -15.18 -18.76 15.71
N ALA A 51 -14.65 -18.04 16.71
CA ALA A 51 -13.35 -17.36 16.63
C ALA A 51 -12.15 -18.33 16.64
N GLY A 52 -11.26 -18.24 15.66
CA GLY A 52 -9.94 -18.87 15.69
C GLY A 52 -9.01 -18.25 16.75
N PRO A 53 -7.77 -18.74 16.89
CA PRO A 53 -6.80 -18.24 17.87
C PRO A 53 -6.58 -16.71 17.82
N LEU A 54 -6.46 -16.16 16.61
CA LEU A 54 -6.25 -14.71 16.40
C LEU A 54 -7.47 -13.89 16.81
N GLU A 55 -8.66 -14.27 16.32
CA GLU A 55 -9.92 -13.59 16.68
C GLU A 55 -10.18 -13.68 18.19
N MET A 56 -9.81 -14.80 18.83
CA MET A 56 -9.88 -14.93 20.29
C MET A 56 -8.92 -13.98 21.00
N ALA A 57 -7.67 -13.83 20.55
CA ALA A 57 -6.73 -12.85 21.11
C ALA A 57 -7.27 -11.42 20.98
N GLN A 58 -7.83 -11.07 19.82
CA GLN A 58 -8.43 -9.75 19.59
C GLN A 58 -9.64 -9.50 20.49
N LEU A 59 -10.54 -10.47 20.60
CA LEU A 59 -11.71 -10.38 21.47
C LEU A 59 -11.30 -10.18 22.93
N LEU A 60 -10.27 -10.88 23.40
CA LEU A 60 -9.74 -10.72 24.75
C LEU A 60 -9.18 -9.32 24.97
N VAL A 61 -8.27 -8.88 24.11
CA VAL A 61 -7.59 -7.58 24.25
C VAL A 61 -8.57 -6.41 24.11
N ALA A 62 -9.51 -6.49 23.16
CA ALA A 62 -10.52 -5.45 22.97
C ALA A 62 -11.48 -5.33 24.17
N HIS A 63 -11.66 -6.41 24.94
CA HIS A 63 -12.65 -6.47 25.99
C HIS A 63 -12.11 -6.14 27.38
N CYS A 64 -10.92 -6.64 27.73
CA CYS A 64 -10.35 -6.45 29.07
C CYS A 64 -9.04 -5.65 29.07
N GLY A 65 -8.49 -5.29 27.90
CA GLY A 65 -7.18 -4.67 27.79
C GLY A 65 -6.06 -5.73 27.71
N MET A 66 -4.89 -5.33 27.21
CA MET A 66 -3.80 -6.26 26.89
C MET A 66 -3.27 -7.01 28.12
N GLN A 67 -3.13 -6.32 29.26
CA GLN A 67 -2.49 -6.89 30.45
C GLN A 67 -3.41 -7.90 31.15
N GLU A 68 -4.69 -7.54 31.27
CA GLU A 68 -5.75 -8.38 31.81
C GLU A 68 -6.02 -9.57 30.88
N ALA A 69 -6.04 -9.35 29.56
CA ALA A 69 -6.17 -10.42 28.56
C ALA A 69 -5.04 -11.46 28.69
N TRP A 70 -3.81 -11.00 28.90
CA TRP A 70 -2.66 -11.87 29.12
C TRP A 70 -2.80 -12.70 30.39
N LEU A 71 -3.13 -12.07 31.52
CA LEU A 71 -3.32 -12.77 32.80
C LEU A 71 -4.48 -13.78 32.76
N LEU A 72 -5.58 -13.41 32.10
CA LEU A 72 -6.73 -14.27 31.91
C LEU A 72 -6.35 -15.49 31.07
N ALA A 73 -5.62 -15.30 29.97
CA ALA A 73 -5.13 -16.39 29.14
C ALA A 73 -4.19 -17.34 29.89
N LEU A 74 -3.25 -16.81 30.69
CA LEU A 74 -2.40 -17.63 31.55
C LEU A 74 -3.24 -18.47 32.52
N SER A 75 -4.20 -17.85 33.21
CA SER A 75 -5.06 -18.58 34.15
C SER A 75 -5.83 -19.72 33.49
N ILE A 76 -6.22 -19.55 32.22
CA ILE A 76 -6.92 -20.57 31.45
C ILE A 76 -5.94 -21.65 30.97
N PHE A 77 -4.72 -21.30 30.53
CA PHE A 77 -3.68 -22.28 30.16
C PHE A 77 -3.38 -23.25 31.31
N GLU A 78 -3.33 -22.74 32.55
CA GLU A 78 -3.20 -23.57 33.75
C GLU A 78 -4.39 -24.53 33.93
N ARG A 79 -5.63 -24.02 33.74
CA ARG A 79 -6.87 -24.81 33.88
C ARG A 79 -7.05 -25.87 32.79
N ILE A 80 -6.57 -25.63 31.58
CA ILE A 80 -6.64 -26.62 30.47
C ILE A 80 -5.44 -27.58 30.46
N ASN A 81 -4.59 -27.56 31.50
CA ASN A 81 -3.42 -28.41 31.68
C ASN A 81 -2.27 -28.15 30.68
N ARG A 82 -2.19 -26.94 30.10
CA ARG A 82 -1.06 -26.47 29.27
C ARG A 82 -0.03 -25.73 30.12
N LYS A 83 0.61 -26.47 31.03
CA LYS A 83 1.62 -25.95 31.97
C LYS A 83 2.83 -25.36 31.25
N ASP A 84 3.18 -25.91 30.10
CA ASP A 84 4.25 -25.41 29.22
C ASP A 84 4.02 -23.96 28.77
N LEU A 85 2.79 -23.60 28.39
CA LEU A 85 2.42 -22.25 27.99
C LEU A 85 2.34 -21.32 29.19
N TRP A 86 1.81 -21.78 30.32
CA TRP A 86 1.72 -20.99 31.53
C TRP A 86 3.11 -20.64 32.11
N GLU A 87 4.04 -21.60 32.17
CA GLU A 87 5.40 -21.37 32.68
C GLU A 87 6.22 -20.47 31.77
N ARG A 88 6.05 -20.61 30.44
CA ARG A 88 6.67 -19.69 29.47
C ARG A 88 6.08 -18.28 29.60
N GLY A 89 4.76 -18.17 29.62
CA GLY A 89 4.08 -16.88 29.64
C GLY A 89 4.20 -16.10 30.96
N ARG A 90 4.52 -16.77 32.07
CA ARG A 90 4.88 -16.13 33.36
C ARG A 90 6.24 -15.44 33.34
N ARG A 91 7.17 -15.92 32.50
CA ARG A 91 8.52 -15.36 32.34
C ARG A 91 8.56 -14.14 31.42
N GLU A 92 7.46 -13.85 30.72
CA GLU A 92 7.33 -12.72 29.82
C GLU A 92 7.17 -11.40 30.61
N ASP A 93 7.76 -10.31 30.08
CA ASP A 93 7.77 -8.99 30.72
C ASP A 93 6.38 -8.39 31.03
N LEU A 94 5.33 -8.91 30.39
CA LEU A 94 3.92 -8.49 30.57
C LEU A 94 3.39 -8.71 32.00
N VAL A 95 4.02 -9.61 32.78
CA VAL A 95 3.61 -9.96 34.16
C VAL A 95 4.43 -9.19 35.22
N ARG A 96 5.58 -8.60 34.86
CA ARG A 96 6.58 -8.09 35.82
C ARG A 96 6.20 -6.77 36.53
N GLY A 97 4.99 -6.26 36.31
CA GLY A 97 4.53 -4.98 36.88
C GLY A 97 4.00 -5.04 38.31
N LYS A 98 3.87 -6.21 38.97
CA LYS A 98 3.15 -6.28 40.27
C LYS A 98 3.72 -7.17 41.39
N ALA A 99 4.92 -7.73 41.30
CA ALA A 99 5.45 -8.59 42.38
C ALA A 99 6.87 -8.22 42.87
N ALA A 100 6.87 -7.50 43.99
CA ALA A 100 7.73 -7.60 45.17
C ALA A 100 9.28 -7.58 45.05
N MET A 101 9.83 -6.55 45.71
CA MET A 101 11.13 -6.50 46.38
C MET A 101 11.26 -7.61 47.43
N GLY A 102 12.34 -8.39 47.36
CA GLY A 102 12.76 -9.37 48.38
C GLY A 102 14.01 -10.15 47.93
N PRO A 103 14.99 -10.44 48.80
CA PRO A 103 16.34 -10.78 48.38
C PRO A 103 16.43 -12.20 47.81
N ALA A 104 17.07 -12.32 46.66
CA ALA A 104 17.35 -13.58 45.99
C ALA A 104 18.27 -14.47 46.86
N ARG A 105 17.75 -15.61 47.30
CA ARG A 105 18.58 -16.77 47.67
C ARG A 105 18.72 -17.66 46.45
N LEU A 106 19.94 -17.73 45.93
CA LEU A 106 20.38 -18.68 44.92
C LEU A 106 20.23 -20.12 45.45
N GLN A 107 19.42 -20.91 44.77
CA GLN A 107 19.46 -22.38 44.81
C GLN A 107 19.33 -22.87 43.36
N PRO A 108 20.34 -23.56 42.81
CA PRO A 108 20.31 -24.04 41.43
C PRO A 108 19.50 -25.33 41.36
N SER A 109 18.29 -25.27 40.80
CA SER A 109 17.51 -26.47 40.49
C SER A 109 17.33 -26.58 38.98
N SER A 110 18.12 -27.49 38.40
CA SER A 110 17.83 -28.27 37.20
C SER A 110 17.56 -27.49 35.91
N LEU A 111 18.66 -27.21 35.20
CA LEU A 111 18.71 -27.09 33.75
C LEU A 111 18.02 -28.31 33.09
N LEU A 112 16.74 -28.17 32.76
CA LEU A 112 16.19 -28.87 31.60
C LEU A 112 16.65 -28.07 30.37
N LEU A 113 17.70 -28.59 29.75
CA LEU A 113 18.21 -28.18 28.44
C LEU A 113 17.09 -28.28 27.40
N LEU A 114 16.33 -27.21 27.20
CA LEU A 114 15.74 -26.92 25.91
C LEU A 114 16.79 -26.15 25.13
N ASP A 115 17.41 -26.88 24.22
CA ASP A 115 18.41 -26.47 23.27
C ASP A 115 17.84 -25.37 22.34
N ASN A 116 17.75 -24.14 22.84
CA ASN A 116 17.33 -23.00 22.02
C ASN A 116 18.56 -22.39 21.35
N HIS A 117 18.94 -22.94 20.20
CA HIS A 117 19.89 -22.30 19.31
C HIS A 117 19.49 -20.83 19.08
N PRO A 118 20.41 -19.84 19.23
CA PRO A 118 20.13 -18.41 19.06
C PRO A 118 19.38 -18.09 17.76
N ARG A 119 19.66 -18.84 16.70
CA ARG A 119 19.01 -18.76 15.39
C ARG A 119 17.51 -19.05 15.45
N GLU A 120 17.08 -20.12 16.13
CA GLU A 120 15.66 -20.49 16.20
C GLU A 120 14.89 -19.54 17.13
N SER A 121 15.53 -19.05 18.19
CA SER A 121 14.97 -17.98 19.03
C SER A 121 14.71 -16.70 18.21
N TYR A 122 15.70 -16.27 17.41
CA TYR A 122 15.55 -15.13 16.53
C TYR A 122 14.45 -15.34 15.46
N ARG A 123 14.41 -16.51 14.81
CA ARG A 123 13.34 -16.86 13.87
C ARG A 123 11.96 -16.78 14.51
N ASN A 124 11.80 -17.31 15.72
CA ASN A 124 10.55 -17.21 16.47
C ASN A 124 10.15 -15.76 16.75
N HIS A 125 11.11 -14.88 17.07
CA HIS A 125 10.85 -13.45 17.19
C HIS A 125 10.36 -12.84 15.86
N VAL A 126 11.05 -13.12 14.75
CA VAL A 126 10.65 -12.64 13.42
C VAL A 126 9.24 -13.13 13.05
N ARG A 127 8.93 -14.42 13.29
CA ARG A 127 7.57 -14.95 13.09
C ARG A 127 6.54 -14.13 13.86
N ARG A 128 6.76 -13.89 15.16
CA ARG A 128 5.82 -13.11 15.98
C ARG A 128 5.66 -11.67 15.48
N LYS A 129 6.76 -11.03 15.07
CA LYS A 129 6.75 -9.63 14.61
C LYS A 129 6.04 -9.43 13.27
N PHE A 130 6.22 -10.35 12.31
CA PHE A 130 5.72 -10.20 10.94
C PHE A 130 4.51 -11.08 10.59
N ARG A 131 4.07 -11.98 11.48
CA ARG A 131 2.88 -12.82 11.26
C ARG A 131 1.59 -12.01 11.19
N LEU A 132 1.47 -10.96 11.99
CA LEU A 132 0.29 -10.11 12.03
C LEU A 132 0.59 -8.75 11.40
N MET A 133 -0.36 -8.27 10.60
CA MET A 133 -0.38 -6.94 10.02
C MET A 133 -1.68 -6.23 10.39
N GLU A 134 -1.66 -4.91 10.33
CA GLU A 134 -2.85 -4.08 10.51
C GLU A 134 -3.30 -3.61 9.12
N ASP A 135 -4.59 -3.77 8.82
CA ASP A 135 -5.19 -3.10 7.66
C ASP A 135 -5.08 -1.58 7.85
N ARG A 136 -5.01 -0.82 6.76
CA ARG A 136 -4.81 0.64 6.79
C ARG A 136 -5.93 1.41 7.50
N ASN A 137 -7.08 0.77 7.71
CA ASN A 137 -8.24 1.27 8.43
C ASN A 137 -8.55 0.48 9.72
N ALA A 138 -7.63 -0.38 10.17
CA ALA A 138 -7.80 -1.22 11.35
C ALA A 138 -8.00 -0.36 12.61
N ARG A 139 -8.90 -0.81 13.48
CA ARG A 139 -9.07 -0.21 14.82
C ARG A 139 -7.98 -0.72 15.76
N LEU A 140 -7.83 -0.04 16.90
CA LEU A 140 -6.91 -0.49 17.95
C LEU A 140 -7.18 -1.95 18.32
N GLY A 141 -6.18 -2.81 18.12
CA GLY A 141 -6.25 -4.25 18.39
C GLY A 141 -6.75 -5.10 17.21
N GLU A 142 -7.28 -4.51 16.13
CA GLU A 142 -7.63 -5.25 14.92
C GLU A 142 -6.38 -5.53 14.09
N CYS A 143 -6.17 -6.79 13.73
CA CYS A 143 -5.09 -7.22 12.86
C CYS A 143 -5.51 -8.44 12.05
N VAL A 144 -4.69 -8.79 11.07
CA VAL A 144 -4.95 -9.91 10.17
C VAL A 144 -3.66 -10.68 9.96
N ASN A 145 -3.77 -11.98 9.76
CA ASN A 145 -2.61 -12.81 9.47
C ASN A 145 -2.07 -12.46 8.07
N LEU A 146 -0.78 -12.11 7.99
CA LEU A 146 -0.14 -11.71 6.74
C LEU A 146 -0.26 -12.79 5.67
N SER A 147 -0.10 -14.07 6.02
CA SER A 147 -0.20 -15.17 5.06
C SER A 147 -1.61 -15.37 4.51
N GLN A 148 -2.64 -14.99 5.28
CA GLN A 148 -4.03 -15.05 4.84
C GLN A 148 -4.40 -13.89 3.90
N ARG A 149 -3.76 -12.73 4.04
CA ARG A 149 -4.01 -11.54 3.20
C ARG A 149 -3.05 -11.37 2.04
N TYR A 150 -1.82 -11.84 2.17
CA TYR A 150 -0.79 -11.68 1.13
C TYR A 150 -1.18 -12.44 -0.12
N THR A 151 -1.09 -11.77 -1.26
CA THR A 151 -1.26 -12.34 -2.59
C THR A 151 0.03 -12.10 -3.37
N ARG A 152 0.46 -13.08 -4.16
CA ARG A 152 1.74 -13.00 -4.90
C ARG A 152 1.74 -11.78 -5.83
N LEU A 153 2.89 -11.12 -5.94
CA LEU A 153 3.07 -9.99 -6.84
C LEU A 153 3.85 -10.45 -8.07
N LEU A 154 3.52 -9.89 -9.23
CA LEU A 154 4.27 -10.12 -10.45
C LEU A 154 5.58 -9.32 -10.43
N LEU A 155 6.70 -10.03 -10.59
CA LEU A 155 8.05 -9.45 -10.57
C LEU A 155 8.73 -9.68 -11.93
N VAL A 156 9.40 -8.64 -12.45
CA VAL A 156 10.17 -8.71 -13.70
C VAL A 156 11.60 -8.22 -13.49
N LYS A 157 12.56 -8.88 -14.16
CA LYS A 157 13.92 -8.35 -14.31
C LYS A 157 13.87 -7.21 -15.33
N GLU A 158 14.61 -6.14 -15.05
CA GLU A 158 14.71 -4.89 -15.85
C GLU A 158 13.64 -3.82 -15.59
N HIS A 159 14.01 -2.56 -15.90
CA HIS A 159 13.10 -1.41 -15.91
C HIS A 159 12.19 -1.50 -17.13
N SER A 160 10.94 -1.88 -16.87
CA SER A 160 9.90 -1.99 -17.88
C SER A 160 9.23 -0.61 -18.03
N ASN A 161 9.04 -0.13 -19.26
CA ASN A 161 8.21 1.05 -19.49
C ASN A 161 6.80 0.78 -18.87
N PRO A 162 6.23 1.67 -18.04
CA PRO A 162 4.97 1.40 -17.32
C PRO A 162 3.81 0.93 -18.21
N THR A 163 3.71 1.47 -19.43
CA THR A 163 2.73 1.07 -20.44
C THR A 163 2.92 -0.38 -20.89
N TRP A 164 4.17 -0.83 -21.01
CA TRP A 164 4.54 -2.21 -21.31
C TRP A 164 4.32 -3.13 -20.09
N ALA A 165 4.54 -2.66 -18.86
CA ALA A 165 4.24 -3.40 -17.64
C ALA A 165 2.73 -3.70 -17.51
N GLN A 166 1.87 -2.72 -17.81
CA GLN A 166 0.42 -2.91 -17.87
C GLN A 166 -0.01 -3.85 -19.00
N GLN A 167 0.55 -3.70 -20.21
CA GLN A 167 0.32 -4.63 -21.33
C GLN A 167 0.68 -6.07 -20.94
N LYS A 168 1.85 -6.27 -20.33
CA LYS A 168 2.30 -7.60 -19.93
C LYS A 168 1.47 -8.22 -18.81
N LEU A 169 0.96 -7.42 -17.87
CA LEU A 169 0.01 -7.88 -16.84
C LEU A 169 -1.28 -8.43 -17.46
N LEU A 170 -1.73 -7.84 -18.57
CA LEU A 170 -2.90 -8.27 -19.33
C LEU A 170 -2.57 -9.49 -20.22
N ASP A 171 -1.41 -9.51 -20.87
CA ASP A 171 -0.96 -10.62 -21.72
C ASP A 171 -0.68 -11.91 -20.93
N THR A 172 -0.14 -11.78 -19.71
CA THR A 172 0.13 -12.93 -18.81
C THR A 172 -1.17 -13.62 -18.38
N GLY A 173 -2.29 -12.90 -18.33
CA GLY A 173 -3.62 -13.46 -18.08
C GLY A 173 -4.22 -14.21 -19.27
N ARG A 174 -3.70 -13.99 -20.49
CA ARG A 174 -4.35 -14.45 -21.74
C ARG A 174 -3.63 -15.60 -22.44
N GLY A 175 -2.53 -16.13 -21.91
CA GLY A 175 -1.86 -17.33 -22.44
C GLY A 175 -1.28 -17.20 -23.86
N HIS A 176 -1.19 -15.99 -24.41
CA HIS A 176 -0.71 -15.75 -25.77
C HIS A 176 0.74 -15.29 -25.77
N ALA A 177 1.66 -16.22 -26.01
CA ALA A 177 3.02 -15.89 -26.42
C ALA A 177 2.99 -15.32 -27.85
N ARG A 178 3.22 -14.01 -28.03
CA ARG A 178 3.60 -13.42 -29.33
C ARG A 178 4.91 -12.65 -29.22
N THR A 179 5.62 -12.61 -30.33
CA THR A 179 7.08 -12.81 -30.46
C THR A 179 7.84 -11.53 -30.85
N VAL A 180 9.15 -11.54 -30.57
CA VAL A 180 10.26 -10.71 -31.12
C VAL A 180 10.34 -9.24 -30.65
N GLY A 181 10.64 -9.07 -29.37
CA GLY A 181 11.21 -7.88 -28.75
C GLY A 181 11.66 -8.29 -27.35
N ARG A 182 12.89 -7.93 -26.93
CA ARG A 182 13.58 -8.42 -25.72
C ARG A 182 12.61 -8.65 -24.55
N GLN A 183 12.23 -9.92 -24.30
CA GLN A 183 11.25 -10.27 -23.28
C GLN A 183 11.83 -9.94 -21.91
N ALA A 184 11.24 -8.98 -21.17
CA ALA A 184 11.57 -8.81 -19.75
C ALA A 184 11.32 -10.16 -19.06
N SER A 185 12.33 -10.72 -18.39
CA SER A 185 12.22 -12.06 -17.81
C SER A 185 11.46 -12.01 -16.49
N LEU A 186 10.43 -12.85 -16.33
CA LEU A 186 9.76 -13.02 -15.05
C LEU A 186 10.77 -13.56 -14.02
N ILE A 187 10.70 -13.05 -12.81
CA ILE A 187 11.54 -13.52 -11.70
C ILE A 187 10.65 -13.93 -10.54
N GLN A 188 11.02 -15.00 -9.85
CA GLN A 188 10.31 -15.44 -8.67
C GLN A 188 11.03 -14.96 -7.41
N MET A 189 10.29 -14.75 -6.32
CA MET A 189 10.83 -14.27 -5.05
C MET A 189 11.98 -15.16 -4.55
N GLU A 190 11.84 -16.46 -4.76
CA GLU A 190 12.79 -17.50 -4.38
C GLU A 190 14.11 -17.40 -5.16
N THR A 191 14.07 -16.81 -6.36
CA THR A 191 15.20 -16.71 -7.30
C THR A 191 15.87 -15.34 -7.30
N LEU A 192 15.44 -14.41 -6.43
CA LEU A 192 15.94 -13.02 -6.42
C LEU A 192 17.47 -12.94 -6.32
N PHE A 193 18.07 -13.85 -5.56
CA PHE A 193 19.51 -13.86 -5.31
C PHE A 193 20.27 -14.90 -6.14
N GLU A 194 19.59 -15.68 -6.97
CA GLU A 194 20.23 -16.75 -7.76
C GLU A 194 20.95 -16.18 -8.99
N PRO A 195 22.00 -16.87 -9.48
CA PRO A 195 22.64 -16.53 -10.73
C PRO A 195 21.67 -16.75 -11.91
N ASP A 196 21.91 -16.05 -13.01
CA ASP A 196 21.18 -16.24 -14.27
C ASP A 196 22.09 -16.08 -15.49
N GLU A 197 21.55 -16.27 -16.69
CA GLU A 197 22.33 -16.22 -17.94
C GLU A 197 23.10 -14.90 -18.11
N GLU A 198 22.54 -13.79 -17.62
CA GLU A 198 23.18 -12.48 -17.66
C GLU A 198 24.22 -12.27 -16.55
N ARG A 199 24.12 -13.04 -15.44
CA ARG A 199 24.95 -12.90 -14.24
C ARG A 199 25.35 -14.28 -13.70
N PRO A 200 26.52 -14.79 -14.09
CA PRO A 200 26.98 -16.11 -13.65
C PRO A 200 27.27 -16.15 -12.14
N GLU A 201 27.52 -15.00 -11.50
CA GLU A 201 27.69 -14.89 -10.06
C GLU A 201 26.38 -14.48 -9.36
N PRO A 202 26.07 -15.06 -8.18
CA PRO A 202 24.91 -14.66 -7.40
C PRO A 202 24.98 -13.16 -7.00
N PRO A 203 23.95 -12.34 -7.29
CA PRO A 203 23.94 -10.94 -6.87
C PRO A 203 23.98 -10.81 -5.34
N ARG A 204 24.70 -9.79 -4.86
CA ARG A 204 24.73 -9.38 -3.44
C ARG A 204 23.85 -8.18 -3.13
N THR A 205 23.30 -7.54 -4.15
CA THR A 205 22.34 -6.44 -3.98
C THR A 205 21.20 -6.61 -4.97
N VAL A 206 19.97 -6.66 -4.45
CA VAL A 206 18.73 -6.68 -5.21
C VAL A 206 17.96 -5.40 -4.88
N VAL A 207 17.54 -4.68 -5.91
CA VAL A 207 16.72 -3.47 -5.79
C VAL A 207 15.31 -3.79 -6.29
N LEU A 208 14.35 -3.77 -5.37
CA LEU A 208 12.92 -3.90 -5.65
C LEU A 208 12.33 -2.51 -5.87
N GLN A 209 11.91 -2.22 -7.10
CA GLN A 209 11.30 -0.94 -7.44
C GLN A 209 9.82 -1.09 -7.81
N GLY A 210 9.08 -0.02 -7.63
CA GLY A 210 7.68 0.05 -8.05
C GLY A 210 7.03 1.35 -7.58
N ALA A 211 5.92 1.72 -8.23
CA ALA A 211 5.15 2.90 -7.85
C ALA A 211 4.60 2.81 -6.41
N ALA A 212 4.03 3.90 -5.91
CA ALA A 212 3.31 3.88 -4.63
C ALA A 212 2.20 2.82 -4.66
N GLY A 213 2.00 2.10 -3.54
CA GLY A 213 0.90 1.14 -3.42
C GLY A 213 1.10 -0.22 -4.11
N MET A 214 2.22 -0.43 -4.81
CA MET A 214 2.54 -1.70 -5.49
C MET A 214 2.85 -2.87 -4.55
N GLY A 215 2.89 -2.65 -3.23
CA GLY A 215 3.13 -3.73 -2.25
C GLY A 215 4.60 -4.01 -1.94
N LYS A 216 5.50 -3.04 -2.15
CA LYS A 216 6.95 -3.18 -1.84
C LYS A 216 7.21 -3.60 -0.38
N SER A 217 6.71 -2.85 0.59
CA SER A 217 6.85 -3.16 2.01
C SER A 217 6.15 -4.47 2.40
N MET A 218 5.00 -4.76 1.78
CA MET A 218 4.27 -6.01 1.97
C MET A 218 5.09 -7.22 1.51
N LEU A 219 5.80 -7.09 0.39
CA LEU A 219 6.74 -8.09 -0.12
C LEU A 219 7.93 -8.25 0.84
N ALA A 220 8.50 -7.15 1.35
CA ALA A 220 9.57 -7.20 2.34
C ALA A 220 9.15 -7.92 3.63
N HIS A 221 7.94 -7.65 4.15
CA HIS A 221 7.39 -8.35 5.33
C HIS A 221 7.15 -9.83 5.03
N LYS A 222 6.69 -10.17 3.82
CA LYS A 222 6.51 -11.56 3.41
C LYS A 222 7.84 -12.31 3.30
N VAL A 223 8.90 -11.67 2.79
CA VAL A 223 10.26 -12.23 2.77
C VAL A 223 10.73 -12.55 4.19
N MET A 224 10.54 -11.63 5.15
CA MET A 224 10.89 -11.86 6.56
C MET A 224 10.14 -13.07 7.13
N LEU A 225 8.82 -13.14 6.92
CA LEU A 225 7.99 -14.21 7.46
C LEU A 225 8.29 -15.58 6.83
N ASP A 226 8.46 -15.64 5.51
CA ASP A 226 8.78 -16.89 4.80
C ASP A 226 10.17 -17.41 5.12
N TRP A 227 11.15 -16.52 5.27
CA TRP A 227 12.48 -16.91 5.72
C TRP A 227 12.43 -17.45 7.16
N ALA A 228 11.68 -16.79 8.05
CA ALA A 228 11.55 -17.25 9.42
C ALA A 228 10.83 -18.61 9.49
N ASP A 229 9.83 -18.85 8.65
CA ASP A 229 9.09 -20.12 8.57
C ASP A 229 9.83 -21.24 7.80
N GLY A 230 11.05 -21.03 7.34
CA GLY A 230 11.82 -22.07 6.67
C GLY A 230 11.52 -22.22 5.17
N ARG A 231 10.71 -21.33 4.57
CA ARG A 231 10.24 -21.43 3.19
C ARG A 231 11.08 -20.67 2.17
N LEU A 232 11.89 -19.72 2.62
CA LEU A 232 12.66 -18.83 1.75
C LEU A 232 14.12 -18.71 2.21
N PHE A 233 15.05 -18.76 1.25
CA PHE A 233 16.50 -18.52 1.42
C PHE A 233 17.22 -19.31 2.52
N GLN A 234 16.76 -20.51 2.89
CA GLN A 234 17.32 -21.26 4.02
C GLN A 234 18.77 -21.65 3.84
N ASP A 235 19.14 -22.06 2.63
CA ASP A 235 20.48 -22.56 2.32
C ASP A 235 21.50 -21.42 2.22
N ARG A 236 21.02 -20.18 2.05
CA ARG A 236 21.85 -19.02 1.77
C ARG A 236 22.02 -18.08 2.97
N PHE A 237 20.95 -17.79 3.71
CA PHE A 237 20.97 -16.80 4.78
C PHE A 237 20.64 -17.40 6.14
N ASP A 238 21.57 -17.23 7.07
CA ASP A 238 21.39 -17.63 8.46
C ASP A 238 20.54 -16.66 9.25
N TYR A 239 20.62 -15.37 8.90
CA TYR A 239 19.90 -14.27 9.53
C TYR A 239 19.45 -13.23 8.48
N VAL A 240 18.23 -12.73 8.65
CA VAL A 240 17.67 -11.65 7.83
C VAL A 240 17.22 -10.52 8.75
N PHE A 241 17.74 -9.32 8.53
CA PHE A 241 17.45 -8.13 9.31
C PHE A 241 16.59 -7.16 8.52
N TYR A 242 15.52 -6.68 9.14
CA TYR A 242 14.62 -5.71 8.53
C TYR A 242 14.89 -4.32 9.11
N ILE A 243 15.25 -3.38 8.22
CA ILE A 243 15.53 -1.98 8.56
C ILE A 243 14.53 -1.12 7.79
N HIS A 244 13.63 -0.47 8.53
CA HIS A 244 12.73 0.51 7.96
C HIS A 244 13.46 1.84 7.82
N CYS A 245 13.72 2.28 6.58
CA CYS A 245 14.53 3.46 6.29
C CYS A 245 13.98 4.72 6.97
N ARG A 246 12.66 4.86 7.09
CA ARG A 246 12.02 5.99 7.76
C ARG A 246 12.46 6.15 9.23
N GLU A 247 12.68 5.04 9.94
CA GLU A 247 13.13 5.07 11.35
C GLU A 247 14.56 5.62 11.48
N MET A 248 15.37 5.51 10.42
CA MET A 248 16.75 5.99 10.41
C MET A 248 16.83 7.52 10.36
N ASN A 249 15.76 8.19 9.90
CA ASN A 249 15.68 9.66 9.93
C ASN A 249 15.61 10.25 11.35
N GLN A 250 15.36 9.42 12.37
CA GLN A 250 15.13 9.81 13.77
C GLN A 250 16.12 9.19 14.76
N SER A 251 16.96 8.25 14.33
CA SER A 251 17.88 7.57 15.23
C SER A 251 18.93 8.51 15.83
N ALA A 252 19.64 8.04 16.86
CA ALA A 252 20.76 8.75 17.46
C ALA A 252 21.67 9.34 16.36
N SER A 253 22.20 10.54 16.61
CA SER A 253 23.04 11.26 15.66
C SER A 253 24.21 10.41 15.16
N GLU A 254 24.68 9.48 15.99
CA GLU A 254 25.68 8.48 15.63
C GLU A 254 25.24 7.07 16.03
N ARG A 255 25.52 6.11 15.15
CA ARG A 255 25.15 4.69 15.28
C ARG A 255 26.21 3.82 14.62
N SER A 256 26.34 2.59 15.08
CA SER A 256 27.22 1.58 14.48
C SER A 256 26.41 0.44 13.87
N ALA A 257 27.05 -0.45 13.08
CA ALA A 257 26.35 -1.61 12.51
C ALA A 257 25.90 -2.60 13.59
N GLN A 258 26.65 -2.73 14.70
CA GLN A 258 26.18 -3.50 15.86
C GLN A 258 24.90 -2.93 16.47
N ASP A 259 24.74 -1.61 16.52
CA ASP A 259 23.54 -0.98 17.06
C ASP A 259 22.33 -1.25 16.15
N LEU A 260 22.54 -1.28 14.83
CA LEU A 260 21.49 -1.66 13.86
C LEU A 260 21.06 -3.12 14.06
N ILE A 261 22.01 -4.05 14.10
CA ILE A 261 21.72 -5.48 14.33
C ILE A 261 21.02 -5.68 15.67
N SER A 262 21.53 -5.04 16.73
CA SER A 262 21.00 -5.16 18.08
C SER A 262 19.57 -4.60 18.19
N SER A 263 19.24 -3.54 17.44
CA SER A 263 17.87 -3.00 17.41
C SER A 263 16.84 -3.95 16.77
N CYS A 264 17.30 -4.90 15.98
CA CYS A 264 16.45 -5.94 15.39
C CYS A 264 16.30 -7.18 16.29
N TRP A 265 17.08 -7.27 17.37
CA TRP A 265 17.17 -8.45 18.22
C TRP A 265 16.17 -8.38 19.39
N PRO A 266 15.50 -9.48 19.78
CA PRO A 266 14.50 -9.47 20.85
C PRO A 266 15.07 -9.17 22.25
N GLU A 267 16.30 -9.59 22.54
CA GLU A 267 16.92 -9.50 23.87
C GLU A 267 18.21 -8.64 23.83
N PRO A 268 18.58 -7.96 24.92
CA PRO A 268 19.88 -7.29 25.00
C PRO A 268 21.01 -8.33 24.87
N GLY A 269 21.90 -8.16 23.88
CA GLY A 269 23.05 -9.04 23.68
C GLY A 269 22.94 -9.96 22.46
N ALA A 270 22.72 -9.39 21.27
CA ALA A 270 22.84 -10.14 20.02
C ALA A 270 24.24 -10.81 19.93
N PRO A 271 24.35 -12.04 19.40
CA PRO A 271 25.62 -12.76 19.28
C PRO A 271 26.45 -12.19 18.11
N LEU A 272 26.83 -10.92 18.20
CA LEU A 272 27.49 -10.14 17.12
C LEU A 272 28.74 -10.82 16.58
N GLN A 273 29.56 -11.38 17.47
CA GLN A 273 30.79 -12.11 17.11
C GLN A 273 30.52 -13.39 16.31
N GLU A 274 29.36 -14.02 16.48
CA GLU A 274 28.95 -15.18 15.67
C GLU A 274 28.39 -14.73 14.32
N LEU A 275 27.50 -13.72 14.35
CA LEU A 275 26.84 -13.17 13.16
C LEU A 275 27.86 -12.66 12.13
N LEU A 276 28.90 -11.96 12.60
CA LEU A 276 29.86 -11.27 11.75
C LEU A 276 31.04 -12.15 11.33
N ARG A 277 31.10 -13.43 11.74
CA ARG A 277 32.07 -14.42 11.22
C ARG A 277 31.80 -14.82 9.77
N ALA A 278 30.53 -14.83 9.37
CA ALA A 278 30.08 -15.20 8.04
C ALA A 278 29.12 -14.13 7.49
N PRO A 279 29.62 -12.90 7.23
CA PRO A 279 28.80 -11.78 6.77
C PRO A 279 28.04 -12.09 5.46
N GLU A 280 28.57 -12.97 4.61
CA GLU A 280 27.95 -13.46 3.38
C GLU A 280 26.64 -14.23 3.61
N ARG A 281 26.43 -14.77 4.82
CA ARG A 281 25.19 -15.46 5.23
C ARG A 281 24.17 -14.52 5.88
N LEU A 282 24.41 -13.21 5.83
CA LEU A 282 23.49 -12.19 6.33
C LEU A 282 22.78 -11.47 5.18
N LEU A 283 21.49 -11.20 5.36
CA LEU A 283 20.70 -10.35 4.47
C LEU A 283 20.11 -9.17 5.25
N PHE A 284 20.35 -7.96 4.76
CA PHE A 284 19.64 -6.77 5.25
C PHE A 284 18.58 -6.34 4.24
N ILE A 285 17.35 -6.19 4.71
CA ILE A 285 16.25 -5.60 3.95
C ILE A 285 16.14 -4.14 4.34
N LEU A 286 16.44 -3.24 3.41
CA LEU A 286 16.29 -1.79 3.56
C LEU A 286 14.96 -1.38 2.91
N ASP A 287 13.91 -1.22 3.71
CA ASP A 287 12.58 -0.89 3.21
C ASP A 287 12.35 0.63 3.18
N GLY A 288 12.11 1.18 1.98
CA GLY A 288 11.73 2.57 1.76
C GLY A 288 12.90 3.53 1.58
N PHE A 289 13.88 3.22 0.71
CA PHE A 289 15.02 4.12 0.44
C PHE A 289 14.58 5.53 0.00
N ASP A 290 13.46 5.64 -0.73
CA ASP A 290 12.86 6.91 -1.13
C ASP A 290 12.39 7.79 0.04
N GLU A 291 12.27 7.21 1.24
CA GLU A 291 11.81 7.89 2.44
C GLU A 291 12.95 8.44 3.31
N LEU A 292 14.21 8.23 2.91
CA LEU A 292 15.37 8.81 3.58
C LEU A 292 15.53 10.31 3.26
N LYS A 293 15.96 11.09 4.26
CA LYS A 293 16.25 12.52 4.09
C LYS A 293 17.32 12.76 3.01
N PRO A 294 17.32 13.95 2.36
CA PRO A 294 18.33 14.36 1.38
C PRO A 294 19.78 14.08 1.79
N SER A 295 20.13 14.25 3.08
CA SER A 295 21.47 14.01 3.63
C SER A 295 21.97 12.56 3.48
N PHE A 296 21.07 11.58 3.36
CA PHE A 296 21.43 10.18 3.17
C PHE A 296 21.80 9.85 1.72
N HIS A 297 21.34 10.67 0.76
CA HIS A 297 21.58 10.43 -0.67
C HIS A 297 22.96 10.95 -1.11
N ASP A 298 23.52 11.94 -0.41
CA ASP A 298 24.88 12.44 -0.63
C ASP A 298 25.60 12.75 0.70
N PRO A 299 25.96 11.73 1.47
CA PRO A 299 26.61 11.95 2.75
C PRO A 299 28.08 12.29 2.55
N GLN A 300 28.50 13.38 3.18
CA GLN A 300 29.87 13.88 3.17
C GLN A 300 30.62 13.39 4.40
N GLY A 301 31.79 12.77 4.21
CA GLY A 301 32.65 12.31 5.31
C GLY A 301 33.40 11.02 5.00
N PRO A 302 34.28 10.58 5.92
CA PRO A 302 35.00 9.33 5.78
C PRO A 302 34.06 8.13 5.89
N TRP A 303 34.31 7.10 5.09
CA TRP A 303 33.54 5.85 5.12
C TRP A 303 33.64 5.15 6.47
N CYS A 304 32.55 4.50 6.88
CA CYS A 304 32.57 3.58 8.00
C CYS A 304 33.18 2.26 7.52
N LEU A 305 34.27 1.84 8.15
CA LEU A 305 35.01 0.61 7.80
C LEU A 305 34.91 -0.46 8.89
N CYS A 306 34.52 -0.09 10.11
CA CYS A 306 34.38 -0.99 11.24
C CYS A 306 32.93 -1.03 11.73
N TRP A 307 32.42 -2.24 12.00
CA TRP A 307 31.04 -2.46 12.40
C TRP A 307 30.73 -2.00 13.84
N GLU A 308 31.77 -1.82 14.67
CA GLU A 308 31.68 -1.35 16.07
C GLU A 308 31.70 0.18 16.16
N GLU A 309 32.26 0.84 15.14
CA GLU A 309 32.48 2.28 15.13
C GLU A 309 31.16 3.02 15.00
N LYS A 310 30.91 3.96 15.92
CA LYS A 310 29.75 4.86 15.82
C LYS A 310 30.07 5.98 14.85
N ARG A 311 29.20 6.15 13.87
CA ARG A 311 29.28 7.19 12.84
C ARG A 311 27.90 7.81 12.61
N PRO A 312 27.83 8.99 12.00
CA PRO A 312 26.55 9.54 11.53
C PRO A 312 25.74 8.49 10.78
N THR A 313 24.44 8.39 11.10
CA THR A 313 23.58 7.33 10.55
C THR A 313 23.55 7.36 9.03
N GLU A 314 23.65 8.55 8.43
CA GLU A 314 23.77 8.76 6.99
C GLU A 314 25.01 8.08 6.40
N LEU A 315 26.16 8.26 7.05
CA LEU A 315 27.43 7.66 6.63
C LEU A 315 27.43 6.15 6.83
N LEU A 316 26.84 5.66 7.93
CA LEU A 316 26.71 4.23 8.21
C LEU A 316 25.89 3.51 7.11
N LEU A 317 24.68 4.00 6.83
CA LEU A 317 23.82 3.39 5.80
C LEU A 317 24.44 3.50 4.41
N SER A 318 25.03 4.66 4.08
CA SER A 318 25.70 4.82 2.79
C SER A 318 26.91 3.90 2.63
N SER A 319 27.68 3.69 3.70
CA SER A 319 28.81 2.75 3.69
C SER A 319 28.35 1.29 3.51
N LEU A 320 27.20 0.89 4.10
CA LEU A 320 26.58 -0.41 3.88
C LEU A 320 26.08 -0.57 2.43
N ILE A 321 25.34 0.42 1.92
CA ILE A 321 24.77 0.40 0.55
C ILE A 321 25.89 0.33 -0.50
N ARG A 322 26.95 1.13 -0.32
CA ARG A 322 28.15 1.14 -1.17
C ARG A 322 29.09 -0.05 -0.95
N LYS A 323 28.73 -1.01 -0.09
CA LYS A 323 29.55 -2.17 0.27
C LYS A 323 30.95 -1.81 0.81
N LYS A 324 31.14 -0.61 1.35
CA LYS A 324 32.38 -0.21 2.06
C LYS A 324 32.43 -0.80 3.47
N LEU A 325 31.26 -0.96 4.08
CA LEU A 325 31.08 -1.69 5.33
C LEU A 325 30.41 -3.04 5.03
N LEU A 326 30.99 -4.13 5.56
CA LEU A 326 30.50 -5.52 5.37
C LEU A 326 30.25 -5.84 3.87
N PRO A 327 31.29 -5.81 3.01
CA PRO A 327 31.14 -5.97 1.56
C PRO A 327 30.46 -7.29 1.15
N GLU A 328 30.66 -8.33 1.95
CA GLU A 328 30.18 -9.67 1.65
C GLU A 328 28.67 -9.85 1.93
N LEU A 329 28.07 -9.00 2.76
CA LEU A 329 26.66 -9.05 3.16
C LEU A 329 25.72 -8.87 1.96
N SER A 330 24.54 -9.48 1.98
CA SER A 330 23.52 -9.26 0.94
C SER A 330 22.52 -8.16 1.31
N LEU A 331 22.06 -7.40 0.30
CA LEU A 331 21.08 -6.32 0.46
C LEU A 331 19.84 -6.56 -0.41
N LEU A 332 18.67 -6.35 0.18
CA LEU A 332 17.39 -6.20 -0.53
C LEU A 332 16.85 -4.80 -0.26
N ILE A 333 16.89 -3.91 -1.25
CA ILE A 333 16.52 -2.50 -1.08
C ILE A 333 15.20 -2.25 -1.80
N THR A 334 14.19 -1.70 -1.11
CA THR A 334 12.97 -1.26 -1.77
C THR A 334 13.02 0.25 -2.04
N THR A 335 12.56 0.67 -3.21
CA THR A 335 12.54 2.09 -3.57
C THR A 335 11.46 2.44 -4.59
N ARG A 336 11.16 3.73 -4.76
CA ARG A 336 10.37 4.24 -5.89
C ARG A 336 11.28 4.60 -7.07
N PRO A 337 10.76 4.55 -8.32
CA PRO A 337 11.52 5.00 -9.49
C PRO A 337 12.11 6.42 -9.34
N THR A 338 11.44 7.32 -8.63
CA THR A 338 11.90 8.71 -8.41
C THR A 338 13.19 8.82 -7.59
N ALA A 339 13.50 7.84 -6.74
CA ALA A 339 14.74 7.79 -5.96
C ALA A 339 15.78 6.82 -6.55
N LEU A 340 15.44 6.14 -7.66
CA LEU A 340 16.29 5.12 -8.26
C LEU A 340 17.61 5.69 -8.76
N GLU A 341 17.59 6.87 -9.39
CA GLU A 341 18.81 7.50 -9.92
C GLU A 341 19.81 7.79 -8.80
N LYS A 342 19.32 8.31 -7.66
CA LYS A 342 20.14 8.56 -6.47
C LYS A 342 20.72 7.26 -5.92
N LEU A 343 19.89 6.22 -5.84
CA LEU A 343 20.32 4.90 -5.36
C LEU A 343 21.36 4.25 -6.28
N GLN A 344 21.18 4.33 -7.60
CA GLN A 344 22.09 3.73 -8.59
C GLN A 344 23.52 4.25 -8.46
N ARG A 345 23.70 5.54 -8.13
CA ARG A 345 25.01 6.15 -7.88
C ARG A 345 25.73 5.57 -6.66
N LEU A 346 25.01 4.86 -5.78
CA LEU A 346 25.56 4.25 -4.57
C LEU A 346 25.88 2.76 -4.75
N LEU A 347 25.43 2.13 -5.83
CA LEU A 347 25.44 0.67 -5.97
C LEU A 347 26.42 0.19 -7.04
N GLU A 348 27.13 -0.89 -6.72
CA GLU A 348 27.97 -1.62 -7.67
C GLU A 348 27.21 -2.88 -8.13
N HIS A 349 26.90 -2.97 -9.43
CA HIS A 349 26.26 -4.12 -10.10
C HIS A 349 24.94 -4.66 -9.48
N PRO A 350 23.95 -3.82 -9.09
CA PRO A 350 22.71 -4.30 -8.48
C PRO A 350 21.84 -5.09 -9.45
N ARG A 351 21.07 -6.08 -8.96
CA ARG A 351 19.97 -6.71 -9.72
C ARG A 351 18.73 -5.86 -9.53
N HIS A 352 18.19 -5.32 -10.62
CA HIS A 352 16.94 -4.56 -10.59
C HIS A 352 15.74 -5.47 -10.87
N VAL A 353 14.73 -5.37 -10.01
CA VAL A 353 13.46 -6.08 -10.14
C VAL A 353 12.32 -5.09 -9.97
N GLU A 354 11.44 -5.03 -10.96
CA GLU A 354 10.25 -4.18 -10.91
C GLU A 354 9.02 -4.99 -10.48
N ILE A 355 8.26 -4.42 -9.55
CA ILE A 355 6.99 -4.96 -9.06
C ILE A 355 5.88 -4.36 -9.89
N LEU A 356 5.18 -5.20 -10.66
CA LEU A 356 4.11 -4.77 -11.55
C LEU A 356 2.74 -4.72 -10.86
N GLY A 357 2.56 -5.47 -9.77
CA GLY A 357 1.29 -5.57 -9.04
C GLY A 357 0.61 -6.93 -9.26
N PHE A 358 -0.72 -6.93 -9.38
CA PHE A 358 -1.54 -8.15 -9.56
C PHE A 358 -1.91 -8.41 -11.02
N SER A 359 -1.67 -9.63 -11.51
CA SER A 359 -2.36 -10.12 -12.70
C SER A 359 -3.84 -10.38 -12.38
N GLU A 360 -4.64 -10.67 -13.40
CA GLU A 360 -6.04 -11.04 -13.21
C GLU A 360 -6.23 -12.23 -12.25
N ALA A 361 -5.37 -13.24 -12.31
CA ALA A 361 -5.45 -14.40 -11.43
C ALA A 361 -5.21 -13.99 -9.96
N GLU A 362 -4.21 -13.14 -9.71
CA GLU A 362 -3.94 -12.64 -8.36
C GLU A 362 -4.99 -11.64 -7.88
N ARG A 363 -5.60 -10.83 -8.76
CA ARG A 363 -6.78 -10.02 -8.39
C ARG A 363 -7.90 -10.91 -7.87
N LYS A 364 -8.21 -12.00 -8.58
CA LYS A 364 -9.23 -12.97 -8.12
C LYS A 364 -8.83 -13.55 -6.76
N GLU A 365 -7.61 -14.06 -6.63
CA GLU A 365 -7.13 -14.62 -5.35
C GLU A 365 -7.27 -13.62 -4.19
N TYR A 366 -6.89 -12.36 -4.43
CA TYR A 366 -6.99 -11.28 -3.44
C TYR A 366 -8.43 -11.07 -2.95
N PHE A 367 -9.41 -11.02 -3.86
CA PHE A 367 -10.82 -10.85 -3.47
C PHE A 367 -11.30 -12.00 -2.60
N TYR A 368 -10.96 -13.24 -2.94
CA TYR A 368 -11.34 -14.41 -2.14
C TYR A 368 -10.66 -14.42 -0.77
N LYS A 369 -9.39 -14.00 -0.69
CA LYS A 369 -8.68 -13.81 0.58
C LYS A 369 -9.26 -12.68 1.43
N TYR A 370 -9.75 -11.61 0.81
CA TYR A 370 -10.27 -10.43 1.51
C TYR A 370 -11.66 -10.66 2.12
N PHE A 371 -12.58 -11.26 1.37
CA PHE A 371 -13.98 -11.41 1.79
C PHE A 371 -14.24 -12.67 2.61
N HIS A 372 -13.34 -13.66 2.58
CA HIS A 372 -13.41 -14.96 3.26
C HIS A 372 -14.61 -15.86 2.88
N ASN A 373 -15.79 -15.29 2.60
CA ASN A 373 -16.96 -15.97 2.06
C ASN A 373 -16.84 -16.07 0.53
N ALA A 374 -16.75 -17.29 0.01
CA ALA A 374 -16.53 -17.56 -1.41
C ALA A 374 -17.66 -17.05 -2.33
N GLU A 375 -18.92 -17.08 -1.89
CA GLU A 375 -20.06 -16.59 -2.68
C GLU A 375 -20.05 -15.05 -2.73
N GLN A 376 -19.80 -14.41 -1.59
CA GLN A 376 -19.65 -12.96 -1.52
C GLN A 376 -18.45 -12.50 -2.35
N ALA A 377 -17.29 -13.13 -2.18
CA ALA A 377 -16.08 -12.84 -2.96
C ALA A 377 -16.33 -12.98 -4.45
N GLY A 378 -16.99 -14.07 -4.87
CA GLY A 378 -17.36 -14.31 -6.26
C GLY A 378 -18.23 -13.20 -6.82
N ARG A 379 -19.30 -12.82 -6.12
CA ARG A 379 -20.21 -11.73 -6.56
C ARG A 379 -19.49 -10.39 -6.69
N VAL A 380 -18.67 -10.02 -5.71
CA VAL A 380 -17.92 -8.76 -5.71
C VAL A 380 -16.86 -8.76 -6.82
N PHE A 381 -16.15 -9.87 -7.01
CA PHE A 381 -15.17 -10.01 -8.08
C PHE A 381 -15.80 -9.86 -9.45
N HIS A 382 -16.92 -10.55 -9.73
CA HIS A 382 -17.63 -10.42 -11.01
C HIS A 382 -18.10 -8.98 -11.24
N PHE A 383 -18.69 -8.35 -10.22
CA PHE A 383 -19.08 -6.94 -10.31
C PHE A 383 -17.92 -6.02 -10.70
N VAL A 384 -16.74 -6.19 -10.08
CA VAL A 384 -15.57 -5.37 -10.41
C VAL A 384 -15.02 -5.73 -11.79
N ARG A 385 -14.94 -7.02 -12.13
CA ARG A 385 -14.46 -7.49 -13.44
C ARG A 385 -15.32 -6.98 -14.60
N ASP A 386 -16.63 -6.91 -14.41
CA ASP A 386 -17.57 -6.40 -15.42
C ASP A 386 -17.53 -4.86 -15.50
N ASN A 387 -16.88 -4.19 -14.55
CA ASN A 387 -16.61 -2.75 -14.51
C ASN A 387 -15.13 -2.48 -14.85
N GLU A 388 -14.81 -2.47 -16.15
CA GLU A 388 -13.42 -2.38 -16.66
C GLU A 388 -12.55 -1.27 -16.05
N PRO A 389 -13.04 -0.03 -15.83
CA PRO A 389 -12.28 1.01 -15.13
C PRO A 389 -11.79 0.56 -13.74
N LEU A 390 -12.68 -0.03 -12.95
CA LEU A 390 -12.34 -0.51 -11.61
C LEU A 390 -11.43 -1.73 -11.66
N PHE A 391 -11.73 -2.66 -12.57
CA PHE A 391 -10.91 -3.86 -12.75
C PHE A 391 -9.48 -3.54 -13.16
N THR A 392 -9.31 -2.56 -14.05
CA THR A 392 -8.00 -2.11 -14.52
C THR A 392 -7.19 -1.57 -13.36
N LEU A 393 -7.77 -0.71 -12.51
CA LEU A 393 -7.10 -0.13 -11.35
C LEU A 393 -6.68 -1.16 -10.29
N CYS A 394 -7.41 -2.28 -10.16
CA CYS A 394 -7.11 -3.35 -9.21
C CYS A 394 -5.76 -4.05 -9.46
N PHE A 395 -5.04 -3.75 -10.55
CA PHE A 395 -3.65 -4.19 -10.70
C PHE A 395 -2.74 -3.61 -9.61
N VAL A 396 -3.04 -2.41 -9.11
CA VAL A 396 -2.34 -1.82 -7.95
C VAL A 396 -2.95 -2.41 -6.68
N PRO A 397 -2.19 -3.19 -5.88
CA PRO A 397 -2.71 -3.84 -4.68
C PRO A 397 -3.40 -2.90 -3.70
N MET A 398 -2.88 -1.67 -3.52
CA MET A 398 -3.51 -0.68 -2.65
C MET A 398 -4.88 -0.23 -3.16
N VAL A 399 -5.04 -0.04 -4.47
CA VAL A 399 -6.34 0.35 -5.04
C VAL A 399 -7.32 -0.82 -4.99
N CYS A 400 -6.84 -2.04 -5.23
CA CYS A 400 -7.61 -3.26 -5.02
C CYS A 400 -8.16 -3.37 -3.59
N TRP A 401 -7.33 -3.06 -2.59
CA TRP A 401 -7.74 -2.99 -1.17
C TRP A 401 -8.81 -1.91 -0.92
N VAL A 402 -8.66 -0.71 -1.48
CA VAL A 402 -9.64 0.39 -1.37
C VAL A 402 -11.00 -0.07 -1.91
N ILE A 403 -11.01 -0.61 -3.14
CA ILE A 403 -12.23 -1.11 -3.80
C ILE A 403 -12.90 -2.21 -2.96
N CYS A 404 -12.13 -3.20 -2.49
CA CYS A 404 -12.68 -4.26 -1.65
C CYS A 404 -13.29 -3.71 -0.36
N THR A 405 -12.62 -2.73 0.27
CA THR A 405 -13.11 -2.08 1.49
C THR A 405 -14.41 -1.32 1.25
N CYS A 406 -14.49 -0.53 0.17
CA CYS A 406 -15.71 0.17 -0.21
C CYS A 406 -16.88 -0.78 -0.42
N LEU A 407 -16.67 -1.82 -1.23
CA LEU A 407 -17.72 -2.75 -1.60
C LEU A 407 -18.18 -3.59 -0.40
N LYS A 408 -17.26 -3.97 0.48
CA LYS A 408 -17.61 -4.64 1.75
C LYS A 408 -18.54 -3.79 2.60
N GLN A 409 -18.24 -2.52 2.76
CA GLN A 409 -19.08 -1.61 3.55
C GLN A 409 -20.45 -1.35 2.91
N GLN A 410 -20.51 -1.26 1.57
CA GLN A 410 -21.80 -1.13 0.86
C GLN A 410 -22.69 -2.36 1.09
N LEU A 411 -22.10 -3.57 1.01
CA LEU A 411 -22.80 -4.82 1.28
C LEU A 411 -23.28 -4.92 2.73
N GLU A 412 -22.42 -4.56 3.69
CA GLU A 412 -22.77 -4.52 5.11
C GLU A 412 -23.85 -3.48 5.42
N GLY A 413 -23.87 -2.36 4.67
CA GLY A 413 -24.89 -1.31 4.74
C GLY A 413 -26.17 -1.60 3.96
N GLY A 414 -26.33 -2.80 3.39
CA GLY A 414 -27.54 -3.22 2.66
C GLY A 414 -27.75 -2.57 1.29
N ARG A 415 -26.71 -1.95 0.71
CA ARG A 415 -26.77 -1.32 -0.62
C ARG A 415 -26.45 -2.34 -1.72
N LEU A 416 -27.09 -2.18 -2.88
CA LEU A 416 -26.88 -3.05 -4.04
C LEU A 416 -25.58 -2.68 -4.76
N LEU A 417 -24.78 -3.69 -5.15
CA LEU A 417 -23.56 -3.50 -5.95
C LEU A 417 -23.83 -2.75 -7.28
N GLY A 418 -25.04 -2.87 -7.85
CA GLY A 418 -25.41 -2.19 -9.10
C GLY A 418 -25.51 -0.66 -9.02
N GLN A 419 -25.48 -0.07 -7.82
CA GLN A 419 -25.46 1.39 -7.63
C GLN A 419 -24.02 1.96 -7.60
N THR A 420 -22.99 1.11 -7.69
CA THR A 420 -21.60 1.58 -7.66
C THR A 420 -21.19 2.19 -9.01
N SER A 421 -20.45 3.28 -8.92
CA SER A 421 -20.04 4.13 -10.03
C SER A 421 -19.00 3.50 -10.96
N ARG A 422 -19.00 3.93 -12.22
CA ARG A 422 -18.09 3.46 -13.29
C ARG A 422 -16.73 4.16 -13.31
N THR A 423 -16.52 5.15 -12.46
CA THR A 423 -15.36 6.05 -12.53
C THR A 423 -14.46 5.91 -11.31
N THR A 424 -13.18 6.21 -11.50
CA THR A 424 -12.14 6.15 -10.46
C THR A 424 -12.51 7.08 -9.31
N THR A 425 -12.84 8.32 -9.64
CA THR A 425 -13.16 9.38 -8.69
C THR A 425 -14.31 8.99 -7.79
N ALA A 426 -15.35 8.40 -8.37
CA ALA A 426 -16.53 8.07 -7.59
C ALA A 426 -16.27 6.92 -6.60
N VAL A 427 -15.37 5.97 -6.88
CA VAL A 427 -14.93 4.97 -5.88
C VAL A 427 -14.20 5.63 -4.71
N TYR A 428 -13.31 6.61 -4.99
CA TYR A 428 -12.62 7.35 -3.93
C TYR A 428 -13.58 8.22 -3.12
N THR A 429 -14.55 8.86 -3.77
CA THR A 429 -15.62 9.59 -3.09
C THR A 429 -16.45 8.67 -2.20
N LEU A 430 -16.83 7.49 -2.68
CA LEU A 430 -17.55 6.49 -1.88
C LEU A 430 -16.74 5.99 -0.68
N TYR A 431 -15.44 5.76 -0.86
CA TYR A 431 -14.53 5.43 0.25
C TYR A 431 -14.45 6.55 1.28
N LEU A 432 -14.28 7.79 0.83
CA LEU A 432 -14.20 8.94 1.72
C LEU A 432 -15.49 9.08 2.54
N LEU A 433 -16.64 8.95 1.89
CA LEU A 433 -17.93 8.98 2.56
C LEU A 433 -18.06 7.88 3.62
N SER A 434 -17.54 6.67 3.35
CA SER A 434 -17.61 5.59 4.32
C SER A 434 -16.68 5.80 5.52
N LEU A 435 -15.55 6.49 5.33
CA LEU A 435 -14.68 6.92 6.43
C LEU A 435 -15.32 8.01 7.30
N MET A 436 -16.10 8.90 6.69
CA MET A 436 -16.70 10.07 7.35
C MET A 436 -18.09 9.81 7.94
N GLN A 437 -18.72 8.66 7.67
CA GLN A 437 -19.98 8.29 8.31
C GLN A 437 -19.80 8.02 9.81
N PRO A 438 -20.71 8.49 10.69
CA PRO A 438 -20.64 8.24 12.12
C PRO A 438 -20.72 6.73 12.39
N LYS A 439 -19.71 6.18 13.05
CA LYS A 439 -19.74 4.77 13.46
C LYS A 439 -20.73 4.61 14.63
N PRO A 440 -21.53 3.52 14.67
CA PRO A 440 -22.48 3.31 15.76
C PRO A 440 -21.75 3.24 17.11
N GLY A 441 -22.16 4.08 18.06
CA GLY A 441 -21.63 4.12 19.43
C GLY A 441 -20.56 5.18 19.73
N THR A 442 -20.09 5.95 18.74
CA THR A 442 -19.25 7.14 19.02
C THR A 442 -20.12 8.37 19.25
N PRO A 443 -19.90 9.15 20.34
CA PRO A 443 -20.64 10.39 20.55
C PRO A 443 -20.40 11.32 19.36
N THR A 444 -21.49 11.76 18.73
CA THR A 444 -21.48 12.81 17.71
C THR A 444 -21.05 14.11 18.36
N LEU A 445 -19.76 14.41 18.36
CA LEU A 445 -19.24 15.69 18.79
C LEU A 445 -17.97 16.03 18.02
N ARG A 446 -18.09 17.00 17.11
CA ARG A 446 -17.33 18.27 17.06
C ARG A 446 -17.39 18.89 15.66
N THR A 447 -17.13 20.19 15.62
CA THR A 447 -16.94 20.99 14.40
C THR A 447 -16.22 20.18 13.32
N PRO A 448 -16.66 20.20 12.05
CA PRO A 448 -15.98 19.47 11.00
C PRO A 448 -14.49 19.86 10.99
N PRO A 449 -13.57 18.88 10.93
CA PRO A 449 -12.13 19.18 10.97
C PRO A 449 -11.74 20.06 9.79
N ASN A 450 -10.61 20.77 9.88
CA ASN A 450 -10.16 21.71 8.86
C ASN A 450 -9.84 21.02 7.51
N GLN A 451 -10.87 20.87 6.67
CA GLN A 451 -10.82 20.23 5.36
C GLN A 451 -9.94 20.99 4.38
N ARG A 452 -9.95 22.33 4.45
CA ARG A 452 -9.11 23.17 3.58
C ARG A 452 -7.64 23.00 3.89
N GLY A 453 -7.28 22.95 5.17
CA GLY A 453 -5.93 22.64 5.61
C GLY A 453 -5.45 21.29 5.09
N LEU A 454 -6.32 20.27 5.14
CA LEU A 454 -6.03 18.93 4.60
C LEU A 454 -5.77 18.97 3.08
N CYS A 455 -6.65 19.61 2.31
CA CYS A 455 -6.52 19.69 0.85
C CYS A 455 -5.29 20.52 0.44
N SER A 456 -5.02 21.63 1.14
CA SER A 456 -3.85 22.47 0.92
C SER A 456 -2.53 21.73 1.22
N LEU A 457 -2.47 20.98 2.32
CA LEU A 457 -1.32 20.12 2.63
C LEU A 457 -1.09 19.08 1.54
N ALA A 458 -2.18 18.48 1.03
CA ALA A 458 -2.10 17.47 -0.03
C ALA A 458 -1.51 18.04 -1.32
N ALA A 459 -1.97 19.23 -1.73
CA ALA A 459 -1.47 19.94 -2.91
C ALA A 459 0.00 20.37 -2.74
N ASP A 460 0.36 21.01 -1.63
CA ASP A 460 1.76 21.40 -1.33
C ASP A 460 2.68 20.18 -1.32
N GLY A 461 2.23 19.08 -0.69
CA GLY A 461 2.95 17.82 -0.73
C GLY A 461 3.13 17.27 -2.14
N LEU A 462 2.11 17.33 -2.99
CA LEU A 462 2.20 16.81 -4.36
C LEU A 462 3.20 17.61 -5.21
N TRP A 463 3.13 18.95 -5.17
CA TRP A 463 4.05 19.84 -5.88
C TRP A 463 5.50 19.71 -5.40
N ASN A 464 5.70 19.51 -4.09
CA ASN A 464 7.02 19.31 -3.50
C ASN A 464 7.49 17.84 -3.53
N GLN A 465 6.73 16.94 -4.18
CA GLN A 465 6.96 15.49 -4.20
C GLN A 465 7.17 14.88 -2.81
N LYS A 466 6.47 15.45 -1.82
CA LYS A 466 6.51 15.11 -0.40
C LYS A 466 5.26 14.31 -0.01
N ILE A 467 5.51 13.13 0.53
CA ILE A 467 4.50 12.15 0.96
C ILE A 467 4.45 11.95 2.49
N LEU A 468 5.49 12.43 3.18
CA LEU A 468 5.63 12.39 4.63
C LEU A 468 5.64 13.82 5.15
N PHE A 469 4.81 14.09 6.14
CA PHE A 469 4.61 15.41 6.71
C PHE A 469 4.98 15.41 8.18
N GLU A 470 5.76 16.39 8.60
CA GLU A 470 6.07 16.65 10.01
C GLU A 470 5.01 17.56 10.63
N GLU A 471 4.95 17.60 11.96
CA GLU A 471 3.99 18.46 12.67
C GLU A 471 4.06 19.94 12.25
N GLN A 472 5.25 20.43 11.87
CA GLN A 472 5.43 21.78 11.35
C GLN A 472 4.73 22.00 10.00
N ASP A 473 4.73 21.00 9.12
CA ASP A 473 4.01 21.05 7.84
C ASP A 473 2.50 21.12 8.11
N LEU A 474 1.98 20.31 9.03
CA LEU A 474 0.56 20.31 9.37
C LEU A 474 0.12 21.68 9.92
N ARG A 475 0.93 22.28 10.81
CA ARG A 475 0.68 23.63 11.35
C ARG A 475 0.73 24.71 10.28
N LYS A 476 1.64 24.62 9.29
CA LYS A 476 1.72 25.56 8.15
C LYS A 476 0.40 25.62 7.38
N HIS A 477 -0.31 24.51 7.28
CA HIS A 477 -1.62 24.42 6.62
C HIS A 477 -2.81 24.56 7.58
N GLY A 478 -2.58 25.05 8.82
CA GLY A 478 -3.64 25.34 9.78
C GLY A 478 -4.34 24.11 10.35
N LEU A 479 -3.69 22.94 10.33
CA LEU A 479 -4.18 21.72 10.96
C LEU A 479 -3.74 21.69 12.42
N ASP A 480 -4.70 21.82 13.34
CA ASP A 480 -4.43 21.75 14.78
C ASP A 480 -4.46 20.31 15.33
N GLY A 481 -4.14 20.13 16.62
CA GLY A 481 -4.12 18.79 17.22
C GLY A 481 -5.47 18.06 17.19
N VAL A 482 -6.59 18.79 17.18
CA VAL A 482 -7.96 18.24 17.12
C VAL A 482 -8.27 17.78 15.69
N ASP A 483 -7.90 18.58 14.69
CA ASP A 483 -8.00 18.23 13.27
C ASP A 483 -7.20 16.97 12.96
N VAL A 484 -5.94 16.93 13.38
CA VAL A 484 -5.05 15.80 13.14
C VAL A 484 -5.58 14.54 13.81
N SER A 485 -6.03 14.64 15.06
CA SER A 485 -6.66 13.51 15.77
C SER A 485 -7.91 13.02 15.04
N SER A 486 -8.71 13.94 14.49
CA SER A 486 -9.91 13.60 13.72
C SER A 486 -9.57 12.87 12.42
N PHE A 487 -8.61 13.35 11.65
CA PHE A 487 -8.18 12.71 10.40
C PHE A 487 -7.49 11.36 10.61
N LEU A 488 -6.78 11.19 11.74
CA LEU A 488 -6.26 9.88 12.15
C LEU A 488 -7.40 8.92 12.52
N ASN A 489 -8.38 9.36 13.29
CA ASN A 489 -9.54 8.54 13.68
C ASN A 489 -10.42 8.15 12.47
N MET A 490 -10.46 9.01 11.44
CA MET A 490 -11.12 8.74 10.17
C MET A 490 -10.30 7.83 9.25
N ASN A 491 -9.05 7.49 9.59
CA ASN A 491 -8.11 6.78 8.71
C ASN A 491 -7.90 7.50 7.36
N ILE A 492 -7.88 8.84 7.38
CA ILE A 492 -7.44 9.66 6.23
C ILE A 492 -5.92 9.84 6.29
N PHE A 493 -5.41 10.04 7.51
CA PHE A 493 -3.99 9.99 7.82
C PHE A 493 -3.60 8.70 8.52
N GLN A 494 -2.33 8.39 8.38
CA GLN A 494 -1.62 7.42 9.20
C GLN A 494 -0.45 8.10 9.89
N LYS A 495 -0.37 7.82 11.19
CA LYS A 495 0.79 8.11 12.01
C LYS A 495 1.60 6.83 12.10
N ASP A 496 2.88 6.91 11.79
CA ASP A 496 3.75 5.74 11.90
C ASP A 496 3.93 5.37 13.39
N ILE A 497 3.57 4.14 13.74
CA ILE A 497 3.60 3.64 15.13
C ILE A 497 5.04 3.65 15.67
N ASN A 498 6.03 3.47 14.80
CA ASN A 498 7.44 3.43 15.19
C ASN A 498 8.11 4.82 15.09
N CYS A 499 7.36 5.84 14.66
CA CYS A 499 7.91 7.10 14.18
C CYS A 499 6.89 8.23 14.44
N GLU A 500 6.78 8.65 15.71
CA GLU A 500 5.73 9.54 16.24
C GLU A 500 5.67 10.97 15.63
N ARG A 501 6.61 11.34 14.76
CA ARG A 501 6.75 12.70 14.21
C ARG A 501 6.23 12.87 12.79
N PHE A 502 6.02 11.77 12.06
CA PHE A 502 5.61 11.83 10.65
C PHE A 502 4.18 11.34 10.45
N TYR A 503 3.47 12.09 9.63
CA TYR A 503 2.11 11.82 9.16
C TYR A 503 2.16 11.55 7.66
N SER A 504 1.29 10.69 7.18
CA SER A 504 1.13 10.41 5.75
C SER A 504 -0.34 10.19 5.43
N PHE A 505 -0.76 10.50 4.22
CA PHE A 505 -2.03 9.98 3.71
C PHE A 505 -1.96 8.45 3.65
N ILE A 506 -3.09 7.77 3.82
CA ILE A 506 -3.15 6.29 3.76
C ILE A 506 -2.54 5.73 2.46
N HIS A 507 -2.59 6.49 1.37
CA HIS A 507 -1.89 6.24 0.12
C HIS A 507 -1.70 7.53 -0.68
N LEU A 508 -0.72 7.56 -1.59
CA LEU A 508 -0.47 8.69 -2.49
C LEU A 508 -1.71 9.07 -3.31
N SER A 509 -2.51 8.10 -3.75
CA SER A 509 -3.75 8.40 -4.48
C SER A 509 -4.79 9.17 -3.68
N PHE A 510 -4.80 9.04 -2.34
CA PHE A 510 -5.64 9.89 -1.51
C PHE A 510 -5.07 11.30 -1.40
N GLN A 511 -3.75 11.44 -1.32
CA GLN A 511 -3.10 12.74 -1.41
C GLN A 511 -3.42 13.41 -2.77
N GLU A 512 -3.36 12.68 -3.88
CA GLU A 512 -3.72 13.17 -5.22
C GLU A 512 -5.21 13.57 -5.32
N PHE A 513 -6.09 12.80 -4.67
CA PHE A 513 -7.52 13.12 -4.57
C PHE A 513 -7.77 14.41 -3.77
N PHE A 514 -7.20 14.55 -2.56
CA PHE A 514 -7.34 15.77 -1.77
C PHE A 514 -6.63 16.98 -2.40
N ALA A 515 -5.56 16.75 -3.17
CA ALA A 515 -4.94 17.79 -3.98
C ALA A 515 -5.90 18.27 -5.08
N ALA A 516 -6.66 17.38 -5.72
CA ALA A 516 -7.70 17.79 -6.68
C ALA A 516 -8.80 18.63 -5.99
N MET A 517 -9.22 18.22 -4.78
CA MET A 517 -10.17 18.99 -3.98
C MET A 517 -9.69 20.41 -3.67
N HIS A 518 -8.38 20.62 -3.49
CA HIS A 518 -7.80 21.95 -3.22
C HIS A 518 -8.11 22.97 -4.32
N TYR A 519 -8.20 22.52 -5.58
CA TYR A 519 -8.47 23.38 -6.74
C TYR A 519 -9.96 23.67 -6.96
N ILE A 520 -10.86 22.86 -6.39
CA ILE A 520 -12.31 22.98 -6.67
C ILE A 520 -13.12 23.49 -5.50
N LEU A 521 -12.59 23.45 -4.27
CA LEU A 521 -13.32 23.95 -3.10
C LEU A 521 -13.50 25.47 -3.18
N GLU A 522 -14.74 25.95 -3.01
CA GLU A 522 -15.02 27.39 -2.99
C GLU A 522 -14.31 28.07 -1.81
N ASP A 523 -13.60 29.17 -2.09
CA ASP A 523 -13.09 30.05 -1.05
C ASP A 523 -14.21 30.95 -0.53
N GLY A 524 -14.29 31.04 0.81
CA GLY A 524 -15.19 31.99 1.46
C GLY A 524 -14.56 33.36 1.36
N GLU A 525 -15.15 34.24 0.54
CA GLU A 525 -14.83 35.67 0.33
C GLU A 525 -13.38 36.06 -0.04
N SER A 526 -12.42 35.14 -0.02
CA SER A 526 -11.05 35.37 -0.44
C SER A 526 -10.89 35.01 -1.93
N ARG A 527 -10.24 35.89 -2.71
CA ARG A 527 -9.83 35.53 -4.08
C ARG A 527 -8.87 34.33 -4.00
N PRO A 528 -8.97 33.35 -4.93
CA PRO A 528 -8.05 32.23 -4.96
C PRO A 528 -6.61 32.75 -5.00
N GLY A 529 -5.77 32.23 -4.11
CA GLY A 529 -4.35 32.54 -4.11
C GLY A 529 -3.69 32.08 -5.42
N PRO A 530 -2.51 32.62 -5.77
CA PRO A 530 -1.78 32.23 -7.00
C PRO A 530 -1.48 30.73 -7.10
N ASP A 531 -1.52 30.00 -5.98
CA ASP A 531 -1.28 28.55 -5.90
C ASP A 531 -2.51 27.68 -6.25
N GLN A 532 -3.73 28.23 -6.25
CA GLN A 532 -4.98 27.56 -6.67
C GLN A 532 -5.30 27.80 -8.15
N ASN A 533 -4.28 27.80 -9.01
CA ASN A 533 -4.46 28.03 -10.44
C ASN A 533 -4.64 26.70 -11.20
N VAL A 534 -5.86 26.44 -11.68
CA VAL A 534 -6.22 25.26 -12.47
C VAL A 534 -5.45 25.23 -13.80
N ALA A 535 -5.28 26.38 -14.47
CA ALA A 535 -4.52 26.45 -15.71
C ALA A 535 -3.05 26.05 -15.53
N ARG A 536 -2.42 26.40 -14.40
CA ARG A 536 -1.06 25.93 -14.05
C ARG A 536 -1.03 24.41 -13.88
N LEU A 537 -1.99 23.85 -13.15
CA LEU A 537 -2.11 22.40 -12.95
C LEU A 537 -2.22 21.66 -14.29
N LEU A 538 -3.08 22.13 -15.19
CA LEU A 538 -3.27 21.54 -16.52
C LEU A 538 -2.06 21.69 -17.43
N ALA A 539 -1.41 22.86 -17.40
CA ALA A 539 -0.20 23.11 -18.18
C ALA A 539 0.96 22.18 -17.77
N GLU A 540 1.19 22.01 -16.47
CA GLU A 540 2.22 21.10 -15.93
C GLU A 540 1.85 19.62 -16.10
N CYS A 541 0.57 19.30 -16.09
CA CYS A 541 0.12 17.95 -16.45
C CYS A 541 0.43 17.63 -17.91
N GLY A 542 0.23 18.60 -18.82
CA GLY A 542 0.47 18.48 -20.25
C GLY A 542 -0.29 17.33 -20.93
N PHE A 543 -1.25 16.70 -20.23
CA PHE A 543 -1.88 15.43 -20.59
C PHE A 543 -0.87 14.34 -20.98
N SER A 544 0.30 14.37 -20.35
CA SER A 544 1.29 13.31 -20.46
C SER A 544 0.92 12.20 -19.48
N GLU A 545 0.82 10.95 -19.96
CA GLU A 545 0.64 9.75 -19.12
C GLU A 545 1.71 9.61 -18.02
N ARG A 546 2.85 10.31 -18.18
CA ARG A 546 3.97 10.28 -17.25
C ARG A 546 3.95 11.41 -16.22
N SER A 547 2.97 12.29 -16.27
CA SER A 547 2.88 13.38 -15.29
C SER A 547 2.46 12.83 -13.93
N PHE A 548 3.17 13.26 -12.87
CA PHE A 548 2.79 12.98 -11.49
C PHE A 548 1.45 13.65 -11.10
N LEU A 549 0.90 14.51 -11.97
CA LEU A 549 -0.37 15.20 -11.79
C LEU A 549 -1.53 14.52 -12.52
N ALA A 550 -1.28 13.50 -13.36
CA ALA A 550 -2.30 12.91 -14.22
C ALA A 550 -3.52 12.39 -13.44
N LEU A 551 -3.28 11.68 -12.33
CA LEU A 551 -4.38 11.18 -11.49
C LEU A 551 -5.11 12.31 -10.76
N THR A 552 -4.41 13.37 -10.34
CA THR A 552 -5.03 14.56 -9.74
C THR A 552 -5.94 15.28 -10.74
N VAL A 553 -5.51 15.46 -11.99
CA VAL A 553 -6.36 16.06 -13.04
C VAL A 553 -7.54 15.13 -13.36
N ARG A 554 -7.33 13.82 -13.39
CA ARG A 554 -8.42 12.86 -13.57
C ARG A 554 -9.47 12.95 -12.46
N PHE A 555 -9.04 13.05 -11.19
CA PHE A 555 -9.95 13.31 -10.07
C PHE A 555 -10.66 14.67 -10.20
N LEU A 556 -9.95 15.71 -10.63
CA LEU A 556 -10.53 17.04 -10.85
C LEU A 556 -11.77 16.96 -11.75
N PHE A 557 -11.67 16.30 -12.91
CA PHE A 557 -12.79 16.14 -13.84
C PHE A 557 -13.95 15.35 -13.20
N GLY A 558 -13.67 14.23 -12.52
CA GLY A 558 -14.73 13.42 -11.91
C GLY A 558 -15.43 14.10 -10.73
N LEU A 559 -14.75 14.99 -10.02
CA LEU A 559 -15.31 15.76 -8.91
C LEU A 559 -16.24 16.88 -9.39
N LEU A 560 -16.08 17.33 -10.64
CA LEU A 560 -16.94 18.31 -11.30
C LEU A 560 -18.20 17.70 -11.92
N ASN A 561 -18.37 16.38 -11.87
CA ASN A 561 -19.62 15.73 -12.22
C ASN A 561 -20.75 16.21 -11.29
N GLU A 562 -21.89 16.62 -11.85
CA GLU A 562 -23.01 17.18 -11.10
C GLU A 562 -23.52 16.26 -9.98
N GLN A 563 -23.55 14.94 -10.20
CA GLN A 563 -23.98 14.00 -9.17
C GLN A 563 -22.96 13.94 -8.04
N THR A 564 -21.67 13.74 -8.36
CA THR A 564 -20.58 13.70 -7.38
C THR A 564 -20.53 14.98 -6.56
N ARG A 565 -20.61 16.14 -7.22
CA ARG A 565 -20.67 17.45 -6.58
C ARG A 565 -21.87 17.55 -5.64
N SER A 566 -23.07 17.24 -6.13
CA SER A 566 -24.28 17.27 -5.30
C SER A 566 -24.17 16.38 -4.07
N TYR A 567 -23.53 15.21 -4.20
CA TYR A 567 -23.29 14.31 -3.08
C TYR A 567 -22.28 14.87 -2.07
N LEU A 568 -21.18 15.48 -2.51
CA LEU A 568 -20.18 16.11 -1.64
C LEU A 568 -20.77 17.30 -0.88
N GLU A 569 -21.52 18.16 -1.56
CA GLU A 569 -22.18 19.32 -0.97
C GLU A 569 -23.24 18.92 0.07
N LYS A 570 -24.07 17.91 -0.23
CA LYS A 570 -25.13 17.45 0.68
C LYS A 570 -24.60 16.62 1.86
N SER A 571 -23.61 15.77 1.63
CA SER A 571 -23.18 14.78 2.64
C SER A 571 -22.05 15.30 3.51
N LEU A 572 -21.16 16.12 2.96
CA LEU A 572 -19.94 16.59 3.64
C LEU A 572 -19.92 18.10 3.85
N CYS A 573 -20.86 18.86 3.25
CA CYS A 573 -20.88 20.32 3.22
C CYS A 573 -19.67 20.93 2.46
N TRP A 574 -19.07 20.19 1.53
CA TRP A 574 -17.94 20.65 0.74
C TRP A 574 -18.45 21.35 -0.52
N LYS A 575 -18.46 22.69 -0.52
CA LYS A 575 -18.91 23.49 -1.66
C LYS A 575 -17.88 23.48 -2.78
N VAL A 576 -18.31 23.08 -3.97
CA VAL A 576 -17.47 23.02 -5.17
C VAL A 576 -17.75 24.24 -6.04
N SER A 577 -16.71 24.91 -6.52
CA SER A 577 -16.86 26.10 -7.34
C SER A 577 -17.30 25.72 -8.76
N PRO A 578 -18.41 26.27 -9.28
CA PRO A 578 -18.84 26.02 -10.65
C PRO A 578 -17.87 26.63 -11.69
N ARG A 579 -17.02 27.58 -11.26
CA ARG A 579 -16.09 28.30 -12.14
C ARG A 579 -15.05 27.40 -12.77
N VAL A 580 -14.58 26.39 -12.03
CA VAL A 580 -13.52 25.50 -12.50
C VAL A 580 -13.92 24.77 -13.77
N LYS A 581 -15.21 24.39 -13.90
CA LYS A 581 -15.72 23.71 -15.11
C LYS A 581 -15.64 24.60 -16.35
N ALA A 582 -15.87 25.90 -16.21
CA ALA A 582 -15.69 26.87 -17.28
C ALA A 582 -14.19 27.06 -17.62
N GLU A 583 -13.34 27.17 -16.59
CA GLU A 583 -11.87 27.27 -16.78
C GLU A 583 -11.30 26.04 -17.51
N LEU A 584 -11.84 24.84 -17.26
CA LEU A 584 -11.46 23.63 -17.99
C LEU A 584 -11.79 23.73 -19.49
N LEU A 585 -12.97 24.24 -19.84
CA LEU A 585 -13.38 24.41 -21.24
C LEU A 585 -12.51 25.45 -21.95
N GLU A 586 -12.30 26.61 -21.32
CA GLU A 586 -11.43 27.67 -21.85
C GLU A 586 -10.00 27.16 -22.08
N TRP A 587 -9.48 26.33 -21.16
CA TRP A 587 -8.16 25.75 -21.31
C TRP A 587 -8.09 24.76 -22.49
N ILE A 588 -9.10 23.89 -22.64
CA ILE A 588 -9.16 22.91 -23.75
C ILE A 588 -9.27 23.65 -25.10
N GLU A 589 -10.08 24.71 -25.16
CA GLU A 589 -10.19 25.56 -26.33
C GLU A 589 -8.86 26.23 -26.68
N SER A 590 -8.17 26.82 -25.69
CA SER A 590 -6.85 27.45 -25.89
C SER A 590 -5.81 26.45 -26.41
N LYS A 591 -5.85 25.21 -25.93
CA LYS A 591 -5.00 24.13 -26.44
C LYS A 591 -5.33 23.76 -27.88
N ALA A 592 -6.60 23.67 -28.24
CA ALA A 592 -7.00 23.41 -29.63
C ALA A 592 -6.53 24.53 -30.58
N GLN A 593 -6.61 25.79 -30.14
CA GLN A 593 -6.14 26.94 -30.92
C GLN A 593 -4.62 26.95 -31.11
N SER A 594 -3.84 26.50 -30.12
CA SER A 594 -2.37 26.46 -30.21
C SER A 594 -1.84 25.27 -31.03
N GLU A 595 -2.52 24.13 -31.01
CA GLU A 595 -2.12 22.88 -31.70
C GLU A 595 -2.78 22.72 -33.09
N GLY A 596 -3.54 23.72 -33.57
CA GLY A 596 -4.11 23.73 -34.92
C GLY A 596 -5.29 22.77 -35.13
N SER A 597 -6.16 22.63 -34.12
CA SER A 597 -7.36 21.78 -34.14
C SER A 597 -7.09 20.26 -34.30
N MET A 598 -5.85 19.82 -34.13
CA MET A 598 -5.44 18.42 -34.14
C MET A 598 -5.15 17.93 -32.72
N LEU A 599 -5.94 16.98 -32.22
CA LEU A 599 -5.70 16.32 -30.95
C LEU A 599 -4.91 15.02 -31.17
N GLN A 600 -3.59 15.09 -30.98
CA GLN A 600 -2.71 13.92 -31.08
C GLN A 600 -1.96 13.66 -29.78
N GLN A 601 -1.29 14.68 -29.24
CA GLN A 601 -0.47 14.52 -28.04
C GLN A 601 -1.34 14.55 -26.77
N GLY A 602 -1.29 13.47 -26.00
CA GLY A 602 -2.05 13.33 -24.75
C GLY A 602 -3.53 13.05 -24.93
N CYS A 603 -3.96 12.63 -26.14
CA CYS A 603 -5.36 12.37 -26.45
C CYS A 603 -6.00 11.33 -25.51
N LEU A 604 -5.32 10.20 -25.26
CA LEU A 604 -5.80 9.15 -24.35
C LEU A 604 -5.95 9.64 -22.90
N GLU A 605 -5.03 10.46 -22.43
CA GLU A 605 -5.11 11.02 -21.07
C GLU A 605 -6.26 12.02 -20.95
N LEU A 606 -6.45 12.89 -21.96
CA LEU A 606 -7.60 13.80 -22.01
C LEU A 606 -8.91 13.02 -22.06
N PHE A 607 -9.00 11.98 -22.89
CA PHE A 607 -10.18 11.11 -22.94
C PHE A 607 -10.43 10.43 -21.59
N SER A 608 -9.38 10.00 -20.90
CA SER A 608 -9.50 9.42 -19.56
C SER A 608 -10.05 10.43 -18.54
N CYS A 609 -9.66 11.69 -18.63
CA CYS A 609 -10.22 12.77 -17.81
C CYS A 609 -11.68 13.07 -18.17
N LEU A 610 -12.00 13.19 -19.45
CA LEU A 610 -13.37 13.39 -19.94
C LEU A 610 -14.29 12.22 -19.59
N TYR A 611 -13.77 10.99 -19.55
CA TYR A 611 -14.53 9.85 -19.06
C TYR A 611 -14.92 10.03 -17.59
N GLU A 612 -14.10 10.60 -16.73
CA GLU A 612 -14.46 10.75 -15.30
C GLU A 612 -15.62 11.71 -15.07
N ILE A 613 -15.81 12.74 -15.91
CA ILE A 613 -16.91 13.70 -15.73
C ILE A 613 -18.28 13.11 -16.06
N GLN A 614 -18.34 12.07 -16.91
CA GLN A 614 -19.58 11.35 -17.29
C GLN A 614 -20.73 12.27 -17.77
N GLU A 615 -20.42 13.44 -18.31
CA GLU A 615 -21.42 14.40 -18.81
C GLU A 615 -21.25 14.63 -20.31
N GLU A 616 -22.17 14.09 -21.10
CA GLU A 616 -22.10 14.10 -22.58
C GLU A 616 -22.04 15.53 -23.15
N GLU A 617 -22.84 16.47 -22.65
CA GLU A 617 -22.85 17.85 -23.14
C GLU A 617 -21.50 18.55 -22.92
N PHE A 618 -20.88 18.36 -21.76
CA PHE A 618 -19.56 18.91 -21.47
C PHE A 618 -18.50 18.33 -22.41
N ILE A 619 -18.53 17.01 -22.63
CA ILE A 619 -17.58 16.33 -23.51
C ILE A 619 -17.75 16.81 -24.96
N GLN A 620 -18.99 16.97 -25.40
CA GLN A 620 -19.28 17.50 -26.74
C GLN A 620 -18.74 18.91 -26.92
N GLN A 621 -18.91 19.80 -25.94
CA GLN A 621 -18.34 21.15 -25.96
C GLN A 621 -16.80 21.10 -25.98
N ALA A 622 -16.19 20.36 -25.07
CA ALA A 622 -14.74 20.22 -24.97
C ALA A 622 -14.10 19.69 -26.26
N LEU A 623 -14.73 18.71 -26.92
CA LEU A 623 -14.21 18.09 -28.14
C LEU A 623 -14.58 18.84 -29.42
N SER A 624 -15.51 19.81 -29.37
CA SER A 624 -15.99 20.55 -30.55
C SER A 624 -14.92 21.40 -31.24
N HIS A 625 -13.83 21.72 -30.54
CA HIS A 625 -12.73 22.53 -31.06
C HIS A 625 -11.72 21.74 -31.90
N PHE A 626 -11.80 20.40 -31.90
CA PHE A 626 -10.87 19.53 -32.62
C PHE A 626 -11.53 18.97 -33.88
N GLN A 627 -10.85 19.11 -35.02
CA GLN A 627 -11.29 18.57 -36.31
C GLN A 627 -10.61 17.24 -36.63
N VAL A 628 -9.40 17.04 -36.13
CA VAL A 628 -8.63 15.80 -36.32
C VAL A 628 -8.31 15.22 -34.95
N VAL A 629 -8.72 13.97 -34.72
CA VAL A 629 -8.43 13.26 -33.47
C VAL A 629 -7.61 12.01 -33.80
N VAL A 630 -6.44 11.91 -33.16
CA VAL A 630 -5.52 10.79 -33.31
C VAL A 630 -5.33 10.13 -31.95
N VAL A 631 -6.03 9.02 -31.74
CA VAL A 631 -5.88 8.19 -30.55
C VAL A 631 -4.83 7.11 -30.86
N SER A 632 -3.63 7.29 -30.33
CA SER A 632 -2.52 6.35 -30.53
C SER A 632 -2.31 5.45 -29.33
N ASN A 633 -1.81 4.23 -29.58
CA ASN A 633 -1.40 3.24 -28.57
C ASN A 633 -2.53 2.70 -27.68
N ILE A 634 -3.76 2.56 -28.19
CA ILE A 634 -4.83 1.87 -27.45
C ILE A 634 -4.44 0.41 -27.24
N ALA A 635 -4.17 0.06 -25.99
CA ALA A 635 -3.64 -1.23 -25.57
C ALA A 635 -4.58 -1.95 -24.60
N THR A 636 -5.37 -1.22 -23.83
CA THR A 636 -6.24 -1.81 -22.78
C THR A 636 -7.72 -1.74 -23.16
N ARG A 637 -8.53 -2.66 -22.62
CA ARG A 637 -9.99 -2.63 -22.78
C ARG A 637 -10.59 -1.36 -22.18
N MET A 638 -9.97 -0.82 -21.12
CA MET A 638 -10.31 0.48 -20.55
C MET A 638 -10.06 1.63 -21.53
N GLU A 639 -8.89 1.70 -22.16
CA GLU A 639 -8.60 2.73 -23.17
C GLU A 639 -9.54 2.64 -24.37
N HIS A 640 -9.89 1.42 -24.81
CA HIS A 640 -10.93 1.21 -25.81
C HIS A 640 -12.29 1.76 -25.35
N MET A 641 -12.74 1.42 -24.13
CA MET A 641 -14.01 1.92 -23.58
C MET A 641 -14.05 3.44 -23.50
N VAL A 642 -13.00 4.05 -22.93
CA VAL A 642 -12.85 5.50 -22.77
C VAL A 642 -12.84 6.20 -24.13
N SER A 643 -12.09 5.64 -25.09
CA SER A 643 -12.03 6.17 -26.45
C SER A 643 -13.38 6.08 -27.15
N CYS A 644 -14.06 4.94 -27.08
CA CYS A 644 -15.41 4.79 -27.63
C CYS A 644 -16.40 5.77 -26.98
N PHE A 645 -16.33 5.99 -25.67
CA PHE A 645 -17.19 6.92 -24.96
C PHE A 645 -16.97 8.38 -25.41
N CYS A 646 -15.72 8.80 -25.55
CA CYS A 646 -15.40 10.17 -25.98
C CYS A 646 -15.69 10.38 -27.48
N VAL A 647 -15.33 9.42 -28.33
CA VAL A 647 -15.55 9.50 -29.79
C VAL A 647 -17.04 9.57 -30.14
N LYS A 648 -17.91 8.86 -29.41
CA LYS A 648 -19.37 8.97 -29.58
C LYS A 648 -19.90 10.38 -29.34
N ASN A 649 -19.16 11.20 -28.60
CA ASN A 649 -19.50 12.57 -28.26
C ASN A 649 -18.75 13.61 -29.12
N CYS A 650 -17.98 13.19 -30.11
CA CYS A 650 -17.37 14.09 -31.08
C CYS A 650 -18.39 14.52 -32.14
N ARG A 651 -18.70 15.82 -32.24
CA ARG A 651 -19.62 16.35 -33.27
C ARG A 651 -18.90 16.98 -34.48
N ASN A 652 -17.76 17.63 -34.26
CA ASN A 652 -17.05 18.40 -35.29
C ASN A 652 -15.79 17.69 -35.84
N VAL A 653 -15.54 16.45 -35.41
CA VAL A 653 -14.37 15.68 -35.84
C VAL A 653 -14.60 15.18 -37.26
N VAL A 654 -13.76 15.64 -38.18
CA VAL A 654 -13.78 15.27 -39.60
C VAL A 654 -12.96 14.00 -39.83
N VAL A 655 -11.83 13.88 -39.13
CA VAL A 655 -10.90 12.76 -39.29
C VAL A 655 -10.60 12.12 -37.93
N LEU A 656 -10.88 10.82 -37.83
CA LEU A 656 -10.55 10.01 -36.67
C LEU A 656 -9.55 8.92 -37.04
N HIS A 657 -8.39 8.94 -36.37
CA HIS A 657 -7.40 7.87 -36.42
C HIS A 657 -7.38 7.12 -35.08
N LEU A 658 -7.75 5.84 -35.11
CA LEU A 658 -7.62 4.94 -33.96
C LEU A 658 -6.49 3.95 -34.24
N CYS A 659 -5.40 4.06 -33.48
CA CYS A 659 -4.24 3.19 -33.60
C CYS A 659 -4.09 2.38 -32.30
N GLY A 660 -4.36 1.08 -32.35
CA GLY A 660 -4.31 0.21 -31.19
C GLY A 660 -4.30 -1.28 -31.51
N ALA A 661 -4.15 -2.11 -30.49
CA ALA A 661 -4.35 -3.55 -30.61
C ALA A 661 -5.86 -3.85 -30.73
N ALA A 662 -6.24 -4.71 -31.68
CA ALA A 662 -7.63 -5.15 -31.83
C ALA A 662 -8.04 -6.01 -30.64
N TYR A 663 -9.12 -5.63 -29.94
CA TYR A 663 -9.75 -6.42 -28.89
C TYR A 663 -10.99 -7.11 -29.49
N SER A 664 -10.91 -8.41 -29.73
CA SER A 664 -12.07 -9.23 -30.10
C SER A 664 -12.90 -9.52 -28.85
N ALA A 665 -14.23 -9.33 -28.94
CA ALA A 665 -15.17 -9.68 -27.88
C ALA A 665 -15.52 -11.19 -27.85
N ASP A 666 -15.07 -11.98 -28.83
CA ASP A 666 -15.61 -13.32 -29.12
C ASP A 666 -14.72 -14.51 -28.71
N GLU A 667 -13.63 -14.32 -27.95
CA GLU A 667 -12.80 -15.45 -27.48
C GLU A 667 -13.28 -16.03 -26.14
N GLU A 668 -14.60 -16.26 -25.99
CA GLU A 668 -15.16 -17.03 -24.86
C GLU A 668 -15.37 -18.52 -25.15
N ASP A 669 -15.16 -19.01 -26.38
CA ASP A 669 -15.23 -20.44 -26.66
C ASP A 669 -13.90 -21.02 -27.16
N GLY A 670 -13.46 -22.07 -26.47
CA GLY A 670 -12.20 -22.75 -26.76
C GLY A 670 -12.17 -23.40 -28.15
N LEU A 671 -10.93 -23.49 -28.66
CA LEU A 671 -10.44 -24.26 -29.80
C LEU A 671 -10.52 -23.61 -31.20
N ARG A 672 -9.29 -23.43 -31.73
CA ARG A 672 -8.85 -23.28 -33.13
C ARG A 672 -8.88 -21.89 -33.74
N GLY A 673 -7.67 -21.41 -34.04
CA GLY A 673 -7.41 -20.55 -35.19
C GLY A 673 -6.20 -19.65 -35.02
N VAL A 674 -5.02 -20.09 -35.46
CA VAL A 674 -3.89 -19.19 -35.69
C VAL A 674 -4.28 -18.25 -36.84
N GLN A 675 -4.71 -17.04 -36.52
CA GLN A 675 -4.71 -15.92 -37.46
C GLN A 675 -3.80 -14.82 -36.93
N ASN A 676 -2.82 -14.47 -37.77
CA ASN A 676 -1.89 -13.37 -37.55
C ASN A 676 -2.67 -12.07 -37.38
N TYR A 677 -2.53 -11.40 -36.22
CA TYR A 677 -3.14 -10.08 -36.01
C TYR A 677 -2.20 -9.02 -36.60
N THR A 678 -2.60 -8.43 -37.72
CA THR A 678 -1.98 -7.23 -38.29
C THR A 678 -2.42 -5.99 -37.52
N ARG A 679 -1.47 -5.08 -37.25
CA ARG A 679 -1.72 -3.69 -36.81
C ARG A 679 -2.69 -3.06 -37.82
N GLN A 680 -3.94 -2.84 -37.45
CA GLN A 680 -4.93 -2.17 -38.30
C GLN A 680 -4.93 -0.68 -37.98
N GLU A 681 -4.45 0.13 -38.91
CA GLU A 681 -4.82 1.54 -38.96
C GLU A 681 -6.22 1.61 -39.58
N MET A 682 -7.21 1.99 -38.77
CA MET A 682 -8.54 2.29 -39.29
C MET A 682 -8.70 3.81 -39.30
N SER A 683 -8.64 4.39 -40.51
CA SER A 683 -9.03 5.77 -40.77
C SER A 683 -10.51 5.80 -41.11
N TYR A 684 -11.29 6.51 -40.30
CA TYR A 684 -12.70 6.79 -40.61
C TYR A 684 -12.83 8.27 -40.94
N SER A 685 -13.26 8.57 -42.16
CA SER A 685 -13.82 9.87 -42.52
C SER A 685 -15.31 9.84 -42.15
N LEU A 686 -15.70 10.65 -41.16
CA LEU A 686 -17.11 10.80 -40.80
C LEU A 686 -17.84 11.55 -41.94
N PRO A 687 -19.04 11.13 -42.36
CA PRO A 687 -19.80 11.85 -43.38
C PRO A 687 -20.10 13.27 -42.90
N SER A 688 -19.97 14.24 -43.81
CA SER A 688 -20.08 15.67 -43.54
C SER A 688 -21.48 16.18 -43.15
N ASP A 689 -22.47 15.31 -43.00
CA ASP A 689 -23.85 15.70 -42.71
C ASP A 689 -24.37 14.94 -41.48
N LEU A 690 -24.33 15.61 -40.33
CA LEU A 690 -25.07 15.31 -39.10
C LEU A 690 -25.76 16.58 -38.58
#